data_AF-A0A9W7HA23-F1
#
_entry.id   AF-A0A9W7HA23-F1
#
_cell.length_a   1.000
_cell.length_b   1.000
_cell.length_c   1.000
_cell.angle_alpha   90.00
_cell.angle_beta   90.00
_cell.angle_gamma   90.00
#
_symmetry.space_group_name_H-M   'P 1'
#
loop_
_entity.id
_entity.type
_entity.pdbx_description
1 polymer ?
#
loop_
_entity_poly.entity_id
_entity_poly.type
_entity_poly.pdbx_seq_one_letter_code
_entity_poly.pdbx_strand_id
1 'polypeptide(L)'
;MAVAEFLKQCEQSGDAAYAAFKSLLEKLEDPKTRTEARLFLSDLQSRGGFSDDCFDKYHFRFQDIYLDRNEGYHGRKKLTMMVIPSIFMPEDWSFTFYEGLNRHPDSIFKEKTVAELGCGNGWISIAIAEKWLPAKVYGLDINPRAVKVSWINLYMNAFDEKGQPIYDAEKKTLLDRVEFHESDLLSYCREHDIQLERIVGCIPQILNPNPEAMSKMITENASEEFLHSLSNYCALQGFVEDQFGLGLIARAVEEGIAVIKVTGIMIFNMGGRPGQGVCRRLFERRGFRVNRLWQTKVLQAGDTDISALVEIEKNSPHRFEFFMGLSGDQPICARTAWAYGKAGGRISHGLSVYSCQLRQPNQVKVIFEFLKSGFQEISSSLDLSFDDDLVADEKIPFLAYLASILKDNSCFPYEPPAGCKRFRNLIAGFMKTYHHIPLTSDNVVVFPSRTVAIENALRLFTPRLAIVDEHLTRGLPKQWLTSLAIETAETSLSEDAVTVIEAPRQSDLMIELIKKLKPQVVVTGIANFEAVTSSAVVQLLDATREIGSRLFLDISDHFELSSLPGTIGVLKYLSGTPLPSHAAILCGLVKNQVYSDLEVAFIISEEETILKALSKTVEILEGNTSLISQNYYGCIFHELLSFQLTDRHPQLERSENSKSVDVIGFATSATSVLNNAELSISDDGYSLVHMDVDQWFLPVPSPVKAAIFESFARQNLTESEIDVTPSIKQFVKTEYGFPTDSSTEFIYSDCLQALFSKLVLCCVREGGTMCFPAGSNGNYVSAAKFLKANIVHIPTNSEQGFKLTEHILNQALETVKKPWVYISGPTINPTGLLYSNQEMESILSACSRFGARVMIDTSFSGLEFEYEGWGGWNLGSCLSKLSSSGNPSFCVSLLGGLSLKLLSGALKFAFLSLNEPLLIEAFRSFPGLSKPHCTDKYTIKKLLALREQKGGMLDVVAEQIRILENRAKRLKEVLESCGWSVLKPCGGVSMVAKPSFLDRAVKLKHTGGGEKDAAYEVKLNDASLREAIAKTTGLCINSGAWTGIPGYCRFTIALEDSEFEQALACLVKFKSMVDN
;
A
#
# COMPACT_ATOMS: atom_id res chain seq x y z
N MET A 1 -15.92 -2.66 66.24
CA MET A 1 -15.13 -3.91 66.37
C MET A 1 -13.83 -3.53 67.06
N ALA A 2 -13.44 -4.23 68.13
CA ALA A 2 -12.16 -3.94 68.79
C ALA A 2 -11.00 -4.50 67.94
N VAL A 3 -9.83 -3.84 67.91
CA VAL A 3 -8.67 -4.29 67.11
C VAL A 3 -8.28 -5.75 67.40
N ALA A 4 -8.39 -6.19 68.66
CA ALA A 4 -8.09 -7.57 69.04
C ALA A 4 -9.04 -8.61 68.40
N GLU A 5 -10.30 -8.25 68.20
CA GLU A 5 -11.30 -9.12 67.55
C GLU A 5 -11.04 -9.21 66.03
N PHE A 6 -10.66 -8.10 65.41
CA PHE A 6 -10.26 -8.04 64.01
C PHE A 6 -9.02 -8.89 63.75
N LEU A 7 -7.96 -8.73 64.56
CA LEU A 7 -6.74 -9.54 64.45
C LEU A 7 -7.01 -11.04 64.61
N LYS A 8 -7.91 -11.43 65.53
CA LYS A 8 -8.32 -12.84 65.70
C LYS A 8 -9.07 -13.40 64.49
N GLN A 9 -9.79 -12.57 63.74
CA GLN A 9 -10.41 -12.98 62.47
C GLN A 9 -9.33 -13.17 61.39
N CYS A 10 -8.36 -12.27 61.32
CA CYS A 10 -7.25 -12.35 60.37
C CYS A 10 -6.35 -13.58 60.61
N GLU A 11 -6.15 -14.05 61.85
CA GLU A 11 -5.35 -15.26 62.16
C GLU A 11 -5.89 -16.56 61.53
N GLN A 12 -7.14 -16.57 61.02
CA GLN A 12 -7.78 -17.80 60.52
C GLN A 12 -7.25 -18.23 59.15
N SER A 13 -7.11 -17.28 58.23
CA SER A 13 -6.58 -17.46 56.88
C SER A 13 -6.42 -16.10 56.19
N GLY A 14 -5.65 -16.06 55.10
CA GLY A 14 -5.56 -14.83 54.30
C GLY A 14 -6.87 -14.44 53.61
N ASP A 15 -7.74 -15.39 53.29
CA ASP A 15 -9.12 -15.11 52.84
C ASP A 15 -9.96 -14.43 53.93
N ALA A 16 -9.84 -14.87 55.19
CA ALA A 16 -10.53 -14.24 56.32
C ALA A 16 -9.99 -12.83 56.59
N ALA A 17 -8.67 -12.63 56.48
CA ALA A 17 -8.06 -11.32 56.57
C ALA A 17 -8.54 -10.37 55.45
N TYR A 18 -8.54 -10.84 54.20
CA TYR A 18 -9.05 -10.08 53.06
C TYR A 18 -10.53 -9.71 53.24
N ALA A 19 -11.39 -10.66 53.67
CA ALA A 19 -12.80 -10.39 53.93
C ALA A 19 -13.02 -9.33 55.03
N ALA A 20 -12.21 -9.37 56.09
CA ALA A 20 -12.25 -8.37 57.16
C ALA A 20 -11.86 -6.96 56.63
N PHE A 21 -10.82 -6.87 55.80
CA PHE A 21 -10.42 -5.63 55.16
C PHE A 21 -11.43 -5.13 54.11
N LYS A 22 -12.10 -6.04 53.38
CA LYS A 22 -13.19 -5.70 52.46
C LYS A 22 -14.35 -5.04 53.20
N SER A 23 -14.76 -5.58 54.35
CA SER A 23 -15.78 -4.96 55.20
C SER A 23 -15.32 -3.62 55.79
N LEU A 24 -14.02 -3.47 56.09
CA LEU A 24 -13.47 -2.18 56.51
C LEU A 24 -13.49 -1.15 55.39
N LEU A 25 -13.20 -1.56 54.15
CA LEU A 25 -13.24 -0.69 52.97
C LEU A 25 -14.65 -0.14 52.73
N GLU A 26 -15.69 -0.96 52.84
CA GLU A 26 -17.10 -0.49 52.72
C GLU A 26 -17.41 0.67 53.69
N LYS A 27 -16.84 0.62 54.90
CA LYS A 27 -16.97 1.71 55.90
C LYS A 27 -16.09 2.92 55.60
N LEU A 28 -14.93 2.71 54.97
CA LEU A 28 -14.09 3.81 54.49
C LEU A 28 -14.77 4.54 53.31
N GLU A 29 -15.48 3.80 52.45
CA GLU A 29 -16.21 4.35 51.31
C GLU A 29 -17.40 5.20 51.75
N ASP A 30 -18.16 4.78 52.77
CA ASP A 30 -19.29 5.55 53.32
C ASP A 30 -18.83 6.80 54.10
N PRO A 31 -19.14 8.03 53.64
CA PRO A 31 -18.75 9.27 54.31
C PRO A 31 -19.21 9.36 55.78
N LYS A 32 -20.28 8.66 56.17
CA LYS A 32 -20.81 8.68 57.55
C LYS A 32 -19.95 7.87 58.52
N THR A 33 -19.29 6.81 58.04
CA THR A 33 -18.52 5.87 58.88
C THR A 33 -17.01 5.96 58.63
N ARG A 34 -16.59 6.70 57.59
CA ARG A 34 -15.21 6.87 57.16
C ARG A 34 -14.24 7.31 58.25
N THR A 35 -14.59 8.35 59.02
CA THR A 35 -13.70 8.88 60.07
C THR A 35 -13.43 7.83 61.15
N GLU A 36 -14.46 7.12 61.61
CA GLU A 36 -14.31 6.04 62.59
C GLU A 36 -13.51 4.87 62.03
N ALA A 37 -13.76 4.48 60.77
CA ALA A 37 -13.01 3.42 60.09
C ALA A 37 -11.52 3.79 59.90
N ARG A 38 -11.22 5.06 59.62
CA ARG A 38 -9.84 5.56 59.49
C ARG A 38 -9.10 5.60 60.83
N LEU A 39 -9.78 6.00 61.91
CA LEU A 39 -9.25 5.94 63.28
C LEU A 39 -8.91 4.50 63.66
N PHE A 40 -9.83 3.56 63.36
CA PHE A 40 -9.60 2.13 63.56
C PHE A 40 -8.36 1.62 62.80
N LEU A 41 -8.16 2.06 61.55
CA LEU A 41 -6.99 1.69 60.75
C LEU A 41 -5.68 2.24 61.35
N SER A 42 -5.71 3.46 61.91
CA SER A 42 -4.56 4.03 62.66
C SER A 42 -4.25 3.24 63.93
N ASP A 43 -5.28 2.86 64.70
CA ASP A 43 -5.11 2.02 65.89
C ASP A 43 -4.53 0.65 65.52
N LEU A 44 -4.99 0.05 64.41
CA LEU A 44 -4.47 -1.22 63.89
C LEU A 44 -2.98 -1.11 63.51
N GLN A 45 -2.59 -0.01 62.84
CA GLN A 45 -1.20 0.27 62.48
C GLN A 45 -0.30 0.41 63.72
N SER A 46 -0.76 1.13 64.76
CA SER A 46 0.01 1.37 65.99
C SER A 46 0.28 0.11 66.82
N ARG A 47 -0.53 -0.95 66.64
CA ARG A 47 -0.47 -2.19 67.41
C ARG A 47 0.40 -3.29 66.79
N GLY A 48 1.22 -2.97 65.77
CA GLY A 48 2.40 -3.76 65.43
C GLY A 48 2.46 -4.42 64.06
N GLY A 49 1.73 -3.95 63.04
CA GLY A 49 1.73 -4.57 61.70
C GLY A 49 3.00 -4.40 60.85
N PHE A 50 4.16 -4.03 61.42
CA PHE A 50 5.40 -3.75 60.68
C PHE A 50 6.45 -4.87 60.73
N SER A 51 6.26 -5.91 61.56
CA SER A 51 7.19 -7.05 61.62
C SER A 51 6.85 -8.10 60.57
N ASP A 52 7.86 -8.85 60.08
CA ASP A 52 7.65 -10.00 59.17
C ASP A 52 6.74 -11.06 59.83
N ASP A 53 6.87 -11.26 61.14
CA ASP A 53 6.00 -12.14 61.94
C ASP A 53 4.49 -11.80 61.85
N CYS A 54 4.13 -10.54 61.54
CA CYS A 54 2.73 -10.16 61.33
C CYS A 54 2.18 -10.67 60.00
N PHE A 55 3.01 -10.73 58.97
CA PHE A 55 2.57 -11.21 57.66
C PHE A 55 2.25 -12.70 57.71
N ASP A 56 3.10 -13.49 58.37
CA ASP A 56 2.91 -14.94 58.53
C ASP A 56 1.75 -15.27 59.47
N LYS A 57 1.52 -14.45 60.51
CA LYS A 57 0.50 -14.72 61.52
C LYS A 57 -0.89 -14.17 61.18
N TYR A 58 -0.95 -12.96 60.62
CA TYR A 58 -2.20 -12.23 60.37
C TYR A 58 -2.52 -12.08 58.89
N HIS A 59 -1.66 -12.57 57.98
CA HIS A 59 -1.85 -12.49 56.53
C HIS A 59 -2.00 -11.05 55.99
N PHE A 60 -1.39 -10.08 56.67
CA PHE A 60 -1.19 -8.72 56.15
C PHE A 60 -0.01 -8.04 56.85
N ARG A 61 0.54 -7.00 56.23
CA ARG A 61 1.50 -6.10 56.89
C ARG A 61 1.37 -4.67 56.40
N PHE A 62 1.85 -3.74 57.21
CA PHE A 62 2.09 -2.35 56.84
C PHE A 62 3.57 -2.15 56.55
N GLN A 63 3.86 -1.34 55.54
CA GLN A 63 5.20 -0.95 55.15
C GLN A 63 5.23 0.54 54.84
N ASP A 64 6.26 1.24 55.30
CA ASP A 64 6.50 2.63 54.91
C ASP A 64 7.42 2.68 53.69
N ILE A 65 6.98 3.38 52.64
CA ILE A 65 7.76 3.70 51.43
C ILE A 65 8.19 5.17 51.52
N TYR A 66 9.49 5.42 51.37
CA TYR A 66 10.05 6.78 51.43
C TYR A 66 10.25 7.34 50.02
N LEU A 67 9.66 8.51 49.74
CA LEU A 67 9.56 9.05 48.38
C LEU A 67 10.71 9.99 47.97
N ASP A 68 11.35 10.70 48.91
CA ASP A 68 12.50 11.58 48.62
C ASP A 68 13.37 11.78 49.88
N ARG A 69 14.68 12.00 49.69
CA ARG A 69 15.68 12.29 50.74
C ARG A 69 16.26 13.71 50.64
N ASN A 70 15.87 14.52 49.65
CA ASN A 70 16.40 15.87 49.48
C ASN A 70 15.86 16.87 50.51
N GLU A 71 16.75 17.70 51.09
CA GLU A 71 16.46 18.64 52.19
C GLU A 71 15.51 19.82 51.82
N GLY A 72 15.09 19.93 50.55
CA GLY A 72 14.22 21.01 50.05
C GLY A 72 12.83 20.61 49.55
N TYR A 73 12.44 19.32 49.62
CA TYR A 73 11.11 18.87 49.16
C TYR A 73 10.02 19.14 50.22
N HIS A 74 8.99 19.90 49.83
CA HIS A 74 7.89 20.31 50.71
C HIS A 74 6.67 19.36 50.69
N GLY A 75 6.67 18.31 49.85
CA GLY A 75 5.60 17.31 49.80
C GLY A 75 5.75 16.19 50.83
N ARG A 76 4.81 15.24 50.84
CA ARG A 76 4.85 14.10 51.76
C ARG A 76 6.10 13.23 51.55
N LYS A 77 6.80 12.93 52.65
CA LYS A 77 8.07 12.18 52.65
C LYS A 77 7.91 10.66 52.68
N LYS A 78 6.76 10.17 53.15
CA LYS A 78 6.48 8.74 53.29
C LYS A 78 5.04 8.38 52.93
N LEU A 79 4.85 7.21 52.33
CA LEU A 79 3.56 6.55 52.16
C LEU A 79 3.53 5.32 53.04
N THR A 80 2.48 5.16 53.84
CA THR A 80 2.21 3.90 54.52
C THR A 80 1.35 3.05 53.59
N MET A 81 1.75 1.80 53.34
CA MET A 81 1.06 0.89 52.44
C MET A 81 0.75 -0.42 53.17
N MET A 82 -0.44 -0.95 52.95
CA MET A 82 -0.85 -2.29 53.37
C MET A 82 -0.62 -3.28 52.23
N VAL A 83 -0.13 -4.48 52.58
CA VAL A 83 0.11 -5.60 51.67
C VAL A 83 -0.49 -6.88 52.26
N ILE A 84 -1.01 -7.76 51.40
CA ILE A 84 -1.55 -9.09 51.72
C ILE A 84 -0.86 -10.18 50.87
N PRO A 85 -0.92 -11.48 51.21
CA PRO A 85 -0.26 -12.57 50.47
C PRO A 85 -0.53 -12.61 48.96
N SER A 86 -1.75 -12.28 48.56
CA SER A 86 -2.18 -12.35 47.16
C SER A 86 -1.73 -11.19 46.28
N ILE A 87 -0.90 -10.25 46.78
CA ILE A 87 -0.41 -9.09 46.02
C ILE A 87 1.09 -8.90 46.23
N PHE A 88 1.74 -8.27 45.25
CA PHE A 88 3.18 -8.10 45.28
C PHE A 88 3.64 -6.96 46.20
N MET A 89 4.81 -7.14 46.81
CA MET A 89 5.47 -6.17 47.69
C MET A 89 6.21 -5.10 46.88
N PRO A 90 6.21 -3.82 47.30
CA PRO A 90 7.13 -2.84 46.71
C PRO A 90 8.59 -3.34 46.73
N GLU A 91 9.16 -3.54 45.55
CA GLU A 91 10.49 -4.11 45.34
C GLU A 91 11.31 -3.31 44.30
N ASP A 92 12.53 -3.78 44.02
CA ASP A 92 13.50 -3.17 43.10
C ASP A 92 12.89 -2.78 41.74
N TRP A 93 11.96 -3.58 41.19
CA TRP A 93 11.27 -3.25 39.94
C TRP A 93 10.46 -1.96 40.04
N SER A 94 9.60 -1.88 41.05
CA SER A 94 8.74 -0.74 41.30
C SER A 94 9.53 0.50 41.74
N PHE A 95 10.61 0.33 42.52
CA PHE A 95 11.50 1.43 42.91
C PHE A 95 12.26 2.00 41.71
N THR A 96 12.87 1.13 40.90
CA THR A 96 13.53 1.54 39.65
C THR A 96 12.57 2.27 38.74
N PHE A 97 11.32 1.82 38.65
CA PHE A 97 10.32 2.47 37.84
C PHE A 97 10.04 3.90 38.32
N TYR A 98 9.77 4.08 39.62
CA TYR A 98 9.55 5.40 40.21
C TYR A 98 10.78 6.33 40.11
N GLU A 99 12.00 5.80 40.27
CA GLU A 99 13.24 6.53 40.00
C GLU A 99 13.33 7.02 38.55
N GLY A 100 12.90 6.19 37.60
CA GLY A 100 12.79 6.58 36.19
C GLY A 100 11.76 7.69 35.97
N LEU A 101 10.59 7.62 36.62
CA LEU A 101 9.59 8.70 36.58
C LEU A 101 10.16 10.02 37.11
N ASN A 102 11.00 9.97 38.15
CA ASN A 102 11.69 11.13 38.73
C ASN A 102 12.73 11.78 37.81
N ARG A 103 13.09 11.16 36.67
CA ARG A 103 14.01 11.77 35.68
C ARG A 103 13.32 12.81 34.78
N HIS A 104 12.00 12.87 34.79
CA HIS A 104 11.24 13.89 34.05
C HIS A 104 11.11 15.20 34.84
N PRO A 105 10.86 16.35 34.17
CA PRO A 105 10.54 17.59 34.86
C PRO A 105 9.22 17.48 35.64
N ASP A 106 9.07 18.24 36.73
CA ASP A 106 7.89 18.18 37.61
C ASP A 106 6.55 18.46 36.89
N SER A 107 6.57 19.08 35.72
CA SER A 107 5.37 19.32 34.91
C SER A 107 4.85 18.07 34.17
N ILE A 108 5.54 16.93 34.23
CA ILE A 108 5.24 15.76 33.38
C ILE A 108 3.83 15.20 33.60
N PHE A 109 3.36 15.13 34.85
CA PHE A 109 2.01 14.64 35.20
C PHE A 109 1.06 15.74 35.64
N LYS A 110 1.52 16.98 35.83
CA LYS A 110 0.69 18.09 36.32
C LYS A 110 -0.52 18.35 35.43
N GLU A 111 -1.70 18.36 36.06
CA GLU A 111 -3.01 18.54 35.39
C GLU A 111 -3.30 17.51 34.28
N LYS A 112 -2.58 16.39 34.24
CA LYS A 112 -2.76 15.34 33.23
C LYS A 112 -3.71 14.25 33.71
N THR A 113 -4.40 13.64 32.74
CA THR A 113 -5.09 12.36 32.94
C THR A 113 -4.10 11.21 32.71
N VAL A 114 -3.89 10.39 33.74
CA VAL A 114 -2.87 9.33 33.80
C VAL A 114 -3.55 7.98 34.00
N ALA A 115 -3.07 6.94 33.32
CA ALA A 115 -3.35 5.55 33.71
C ALA A 115 -2.07 4.85 34.15
N GLU A 116 -2.13 4.12 35.25
CA GLU A 116 -1.09 3.18 35.68
C GLU A 116 -1.55 1.75 35.40
N LEU A 117 -0.76 0.98 34.64
CA LEU A 117 -0.97 -0.43 34.36
C LEU A 117 -0.19 -1.29 35.36
N GLY A 118 -0.90 -2.19 36.04
CA GLY A 118 -0.34 -3.05 37.08
C GLY A 118 -0.09 -2.28 38.37
N CYS A 119 -1.10 -1.57 38.87
CA CYS A 119 -0.92 -0.69 40.03
C CYS A 119 -0.64 -1.44 41.34
N GLY A 120 -0.90 -2.76 41.41
CA GLY A 120 -0.61 -3.59 42.56
C GLY A 120 -1.32 -3.09 43.82
N ASN A 121 -0.55 -2.66 44.83
CA ASN A 121 -1.11 -2.07 46.06
C ASN A 121 -1.40 -0.56 45.97
N GLY A 122 -1.18 0.07 44.80
CA GLY A 122 -1.53 1.45 44.49
C GLY A 122 -0.48 2.50 44.86
N TRP A 123 0.71 2.10 45.34
CA TRP A 123 1.67 3.06 45.89
C TRP A 123 2.21 4.07 44.87
N ILE A 124 2.47 3.64 43.63
CA ILE A 124 2.99 4.51 42.57
C ILE A 124 1.90 5.49 42.11
N SER A 125 0.66 5.04 41.89
CA SER A 125 -0.49 5.92 41.61
C SER A 125 -0.64 7.02 42.67
N ILE A 126 -0.54 6.67 43.94
CA ILE A 126 -0.62 7.62 45.07
C ILE A 126 0.60 8.55 45.08
N ALA A 127 1.81 8.03 44.86
CA ALA A 127 3.03 8.83 44.79
C ALA A 127 2.99 9.82 43.62
N ILE A 128 2.44 9.41 42.47
CA ILE A 128 2.26 10.28 41.31
C ILE A 128 1.32 11.43 41.65
N ALA A 129 0.20 11.12 42.30
CA ALA A 129 -0.79 12.11 42.70
C ALA A 129 -0.24 13.14 43.69
N GLU A 130 0.50 12.66 44.69
CA GLU A 130 1.10 13.47 45.76
C GLU A 130 2.19 14.41 45.21
N LYS A 131 3.07 13.91 44.34
CA LYS A 131 4.23 14.67 43.88
C LYS A 131 3.91 15.65 42.75
N TRP A 132 3.14 15.22 41.76
CA TRP A 132 3.02 15.95 40.50
C TRP A 132 1.64 16.56 40.24
N LEU A 133 0.68 16.42 41.16
CA LEU A 133 -0.64 17.07 41.06
C LEU A 133 -1.37 16.83 39.71
N PRO A 134 -1.55 15.56 39.26
CA PRO A 134 -2.31 15.22 38.07
C PRO A 134 -3.80 15.59 38.21
N ALA A 135 -4.48 15.78 37.09
CA ALA A 135 -5.93 15.99 37.10
C ALA A 135 -6.65 14.73 37.57
N LYS A 136 -6.20 13.56 37.08
CA LYS A 136 -6.71 12.25 37.48
C LYS A 136 -5.68 11.15 37.23
N VAL A 137 -5.63 10.14 38.11
CA VAL A 137 -4.85 8.90 37.97
C VAL A 137 -5.82 7.72 38.08
N TYR A 138 -5.84 6.88 37.04
CA TYR A 138 -6.54 5.61 37.03
C TYR A 138 -5.52 4.50 37.27
N GLY A 139 -5.50 3.93 38.47
CA GLY A 139 -4.74 2.72 38.76
C GLY A 139 -5.51 1.49 38.29
N LEU A 140 -4.93 0.72 37.37
CA LEU A 140 -5.55 -0.40 36.70
C LEU A 140 -4.82 -1.69 37.06
N ASP A 141 -5.56 -2.68 37.54
CA ASP A 141 -5.00 -3.99 37.85
C ASP A 141 -6.01 -5.11 37.50
N ILE A 142 -5.49 -6.24 37.05
CA ILE A 142 -6.31 -7.41 36.72
C ILE A 142 -6.64 -8.24 37.97
N ASN A 143 -5.90 -8.06 39.07
CA ASN A 143 -6.13 -8.72 40.34
C ASN A 143 -7.17 -7.95 41.18
N PRO A 144 -8.39 -8.49 41.39
CA PRO A 144 -9.44 -7.78 42.12
C PRO A 144 -9.07 -7.50 43.58
N ARG A 145 -8.25 -8.35 44.23
CA ARG A 145 -7.77 -8.09 45.59
C ARG A 145 -6.80 -6.91 45.63
N ALA A 146 -5.95 -6.76 44.60
CA ALA A 146 -5.01 -5.64 44.47
C ALA A 146 -5.74 -4.29 44.35
N VAL A 147 -6.81 -4.23 43.56
CA VAL A 147 -7.67 -3.04 43.44
C VAL A 147 -8.28 -2.65 44.78
N LYS A 148 -8.85 -3.60 45.52
CA LYS A 148 -9.47 -3.33 46.83
C LYS A 148 -8.44 -2.87 47.87
N VAL A 149 -7.26 -3.48 47.89
CA VAL A 149 -6.16 -3.04 48.77
C VAL A 149 -5.66 -1.65 48.38
N SER A 150 -5.58 -1.34 47.08
CA SER A 150 -5.22 -0.01 46.59
C SER A 150 -6.19 1.08 47.08
N TRP A 151 -7.49 0.80 47.10
CA TRP A 151 -8.49 1.71 47.69
C TRP A 151 -8.27 1.91 49.19
N ILE A 152 -8.01 0.85 49.96
CA ILE A 152 -7.70 0.97 51.41
C ILE A 152 -6.46 1.84 51.62
N ASN A 153 -5.41 1.62 50.82
CA ASN A 153 -4.19 2.39 50.86
C ASN A 153 -4.41 3.86 50.47
N LEU A 154 -5.30 4.13 49.52
CA LEU A 154 -5.70 5.48 49.16
C LEU A 154 -6.37 6.20 50.33
N TYR A 155 -7.36 5.57 50.97
CA TYR A 155 -8.01 6.14 52.16
C TYR A 155 -7.03 6.32 53.33
N MET A 156 -6.12 5.37 53.53
CA MET A 156 -5.10 5.47 54.57
C MET A 156 -4.21 6.71 54.37
N ASN A 157 -3.87 7.02 53.12
CA ASN A 157 -3.02 8.15 52.77
C ASN A 157 -3.80 9.46 52.54
N ALA A 158 -5.09 9.42 52.20
CA ALA A 158 -5.90 10.62 51.97
C ALA A 158 -6.30 11.35 53.27
N PHE A 159 -6.20 10.67 54.42
CA PHE A 159 -6.60 11.20 55.73
C PHE A 159 -5.46 11.08 56.74
N ASP A 160 -5.40 12.03 57.67
CA ASP A 160 -4.49 12.00 58.81
C ASP A 160 -4.91 10.93 59.84
N GLU A 161 -4.08 10.77 60.88
CA GLU A 161 -4.34 9.81 61.97
C GLU A 161 -5.59 10.13 62.79
N LYS A 162 -6.15 11.34 62.66
CA LYS A 162 -7.39 11.77 63.31
C LYS A 162 -8.61 11.65 62.38
N GLY A 163 -8.43 11.09 61.19
CA GLY A 163 -9.47 10.92 60.18
C GLY A 163 -9.89 12.23 59.50
N GLN A 164 -9.05 13.27 59.51
CA GLN A 164 -9.27 14.51 58.76
C GLN A 164 -8.65 14.42 57.36
N PRO A 165 -9.32 14.92 56.31
CA PRO A 165 -8.79 14.89 54.95
C PRO A 165 -7.52 15.74 54.83
N ILE A 166 -6.54 15.20 54.09
CA ILE A 166 -5.29 15.90 53.77
C ILE A 166 -5.47 16.57 52.40
N TYR A 167 -5.19 17.87 52.36
CA TYR A 167 -5.31 18.68 51.16
C TYR A 167 -3.94 19.02 50.58
N ASP A 168 -3.84 18.97 49.27
CA ASP A 168 -2.70 19.46 48.51
C ASP A 168 -2.76 20.99 48.30
N ALA A 169 -1.77 21.51 47.56
CA ALA A 169 -1.64 22.94 47.26
C ALA A 169 -2.84 23.53 46.46
N GLU A 170 -3.63 22.70 45.79
CA GLU A 170 -4.83 23.09 45.03
C GLU A 170 -6.12 22.86 45.81
N LYS A 171 -6.03 22.55 47.12
CA LYS A 171 -7.16 22.22 48.00
C LYS A 171 -7.94 20.97 47.54
N LYS A 172 -7.27 20.04 46.86
CA LYS A 172 -7.81 18.72 46.53
C LYS A 172 -7.21 17.66 47.45
N THR A 173 -7.92 16.57 47.63
CA THR A 173 -7.45 15.39 48.35
C THR A 173 -6.96 14.33 47.35
N LEU A 174 -6.23 13.32 47.84
CA LEU A 174 -5.86 12.17 47.01
C LEU A 174 -7.09 11.44 46.43
N LEU A 175 -8.24 11.46 47.13
CA LEU A 175 -9.50 10.87 46.62
C LEU A 175 -10.05 11.63 45.41
N ASP A 176 -9.77 12.93 45.29
CA ASP A 176 -10.17 13.69 44.11
C ASP A 176 -9.31 13.33 42.89
N ARG A 177 -8.06 12.90 43.14
CA ARG A 177 -7.05 12.66 42.09
C ARG A 177 -6.90 11.20 41.67
N VAL A 178 -7.15 10.23 42.52
CA VAL A 178 -6.84 8.81 42.23
C VAL A 178 -8.11 7.95 42.30
N GLU A 179 -8.24 7.02 41.36
CA GLU A 179 -9.22 5.94 41.37
C GLU A 179 -8.56 4.62 41.00
N PHE A 180 -9.09 3.51 41.51
CA PHE A 180 -8.62 2.17 41.18
C PHE A 180 -9.74 1.32 40.60
N HIS A 181 -9.45 0.63 39.50
CA HIS A 181 -10.43 -0.18 38.77
C HIS A 181 -9.85 -1.54 38.39
N GLU A 182 -10.69 -2.57 38.45
CA GLU A 182 -10.37 -3.87 37.86
C GLU A 182 -10.35 -3.72 36.34
N SER A 183 -9.23 -4.06 35.71
CA SER A 183 -9.05 -3.88 34.28
C SER A 183 -7.97 -4.82 33.75
N ASP A 184 -8.29 -5.52 32.66
CA ASP A 184 -7.26 -6.13 31.82
C ASP A 184 -6.63 -5.03 30.95
N LEU A 185 -5.42 -4.61 31.33
CA LEU A 185 -4.70 -3.48 30.75
C LEU A 185 -5.57 -2.22 30.69
N LEU A 186 -5.85 -1.69 29.49
CA LEU A 186 -6.56 -0.43 29.27
C LEU A 186 -8.05 -0.62 28.98
N SER A 187 -8.60 -1.82 29.17
CA SER A 187 -10.01 -2.13 28.87
C SER A 187 -10.97 -1.17 29.56
N TYR A 188 -10.78 -0.89 30.86
CA TYR A 188 -11.60 0.08 31.59
C TYR A 188 -11.62 1.46 30.93
N CYS A 189 -10.45 1.99 30.52
CA CYS A 189 -10.37 3.28 29.86
C CYS A 189 -11.06 3.28 28.49
N ARG A 190 -10.96 2.19 27.75
CA ARG A 190 -11.57 2.04 26.42
C ARG A 190 -13.09 1.93 26.50
N GLU A 191 -13.62 1.18 27.47
CA GLU A 191 -15.07 0.98 27.68
C GLU A 191 -15.77 2.26 28.16
N HIS A 192 -15.02 3.16 28.82
CA HIS A 192 -15.53 4.43 29.35
C HIS A 192 -15.09 5.65 28.52
N ASP A 193 -14.55 5.45 27.32
CA ASP A 193 -14.08 6.51 26.41
C ASP A 193 -13.10 7.53 27.05
N ILE A 194 -12.26 7.05 27.98
CA ILE A 194 -11.30 7.88 28.71
C ILE A 194 -10.07 8.12 27.82
N GLN A 195 -9.81 9.40 27.50
CA GLN A 195 -8.62 9.82 26.76
C GLN A 195 -7.46 10.17 27.70
N LEU A 196 -6.31 9.55 27.50
CA LEU A 196 -5.16 9.61 28.40
C LEU A 196 -4.05 10.51 27.87
N GLU A 197 -3.42 11.29 28.75
CA GLU A 197 -2.20 12.05 28.40
C GLU A 197 -0.93 11.31 28.82
N ARG A 198 -1.03 10.43 29.81
CA ARG A 198 0.08 9.60 30.28
C ARG A 198 -0.40 8.18 30.50
N ILE A 199 0.42 7.23 30.07
CA ILE A 199 0.23 5.82 30.37
C ILE A 199 1.53 5.36 30.98
N VAL A 200 1.49 4.86 32.21
CA VAL A 200 2.66 4.36 32.91
C VAL A 200 2.43 2.88 33.21
N GLY A 201 3.43 2.02 33.07
CA GLY A 201 3.24 0.60 33.30
C GLY A 201 4.49 -0.13 33.81
N CYS A 202 4.30 -0.89 34.88
CA CYS A 202 5.24 -1.90 35.35
C CYS A 202 4.51 -3.23 35.43
N ILE A 203 4.39 -3.90 34.28
CA ILE A 203 3.57 -5.10 34.12
C ILE A 203 4.42 -6.36 33.86
N PRO A 204 3.88 -7.57 34.08
CA PRO A 204 4.61 -8.82 33.93
C PRO A 204 5.20 -9.03 32.52
N GLN A 205 6.39 -9.65 32.47
CA GLN A 205 7.19 -9.84 31.24
C GLN A 205 7.72 -11.28 31.09
N ILE A 206 7.05 -12.25 31.73
CA ILE A 206 7.44 -13.66 31.69
C ILE A 206 6.18 -14.48 31.45
N LEU A 207 6.24 -15.43 30.52
CA LEU A 207 5.10 -16.31 30.25
C LEU A 207 4.89 -17.29 31.40
N ASN A 208 3.63 -17.55 31.74
CA ASN A 208 3.29 -18.54 32.74
C ASN A 208 3.76 -19.95 32.28
N PRO A 209 4.49 -20.71 33.11
CA PRO A 209 4.90 -22.08 32.78
C PRO A 209 3.71 -23.04 32.57
N ASN A 210 2.52 -22.70 33.08
CA ASN A 210 1.27 -23.39 32.80
C ASN A 210 0.31 -22.49 31.99
N PRO A 211 0.22 -22.66 30.66
CA PRO A 211 -0.61 -21.83 29.79
C PRO A 211 -2.12 -21.89 30.12
N GLU A 212 -2.61 -23.03 30.59
CA GLU A 212 -4.03 -23.24 30.93
C GLU A 212 -4.44 -22.60 32.27
N ALA A 213 -3.48 -22.20 33.10
CA ALA A 213 -3.77 -21.54 34.36
C ALA A 213 -4.35 -20.13 34.15
N MET A 214 -3.89 -19.43 33.12
CA MET A 214 -4.23 -18.02 32.86
C MET A 214 -5.46 -17.82 31.94
N SER A 215 -6.08 -18.91 31.45
CA SER A 215 -7.29 -18.87 30.62
C SER A 215 -8.59 -18.92 31.45
N LYS A 216 -8.49 -19.10 32.77
CA LYS A 216 -9.62 -19.15 33.69
C LYS A 216 -10.10 -17.74 34.05
N MET A 217 -11.41 -17.56 34.26
CA MET A 217 -11.95 -16.31 34.80
C MET A 217 -11.24 -15.94 36.10
N ILE A 218 -10.61 -14.76 36.12
CA ILE A 218 -9.98 -14.21 37.31
C ILE A 218 -11.10 -13.71 38.22
N THR A 219 -11.17 -14.23 39.43
CA THR A 219 -12.18 -13.84 40.43
C THR A 219 -11.50 -13.60 41.77
N GLU A 220 -12.13 -12.80 42.63
CA GLU A 220 -11.60 -12.53 43.98
C GLU A 220 -11.50 -13.78 44.88
N ASN A 221 -12.19 -14.86 44.51
CA ASN A 221 -12.20 -16.15 45.20
C ASN A 221 -11.13 -17.13 44.68
N ALA A 222 -10.29 -16.72 43.74
CA ALA A 222 -9.16 -17.55 43.28
C ALA A 222 -8.11 -17.71 44.39
N SER A 223 -7.26 -18.74 44.28
CA SER A 223 -6.23 -19.01 45.30
C SER A 223 -5.23 -17.87 45.40
N GLU A 224 -4.70 -17.64 46.60
CA GLU A 224 -3.73 -16.56 46.86
C GLU A 224 -2.48 -16.71 45.99
N GLU A 225 -1.97 -17.93 45.82
CA GLU A 225 -0.84 -18.24 44.95
C GLU A 225 -1.11 -17.84 43.49
N PHE A 226 -2.32 -18.12 42.99
CA PHE A 226 -2.70 -17.75 41.62
C PHE A 226 -2.79 -16.24 41.46
N LEU A 227 -3.46 -15.54 42.37
CA LEU A 227 -3.58 -14.07 42.34
C LEU A 227 -2.23 -13.38 42.49
N HIS A 228 -1.33 -13.92 43.33
CA HIS A 228 0.04 -13.45 43.46
C HIS A 228 0.81 -13.64 42.14
N SER A 229 0.65 -14.81 41.50
CA SER A 229 1.34 -15.15 40.24
C SER A 229 1.02 -14.20 39.08
N LEU A 230 -0.13 -13.51 39.10
CA LEU A 230 -0.52 -12.50 38.10
C LEU A 230 0.45 -11.31 38.06
N SER A 231 1.25 -11.09 39.11
CA SER A 231 2.29 -10.04 39.14
C SER A 231 3.60 -10.47 38.47
N ASN A 232 3.84 -11.78 38.37
CA ASN A 232 5.08 -12.36 37.83
C ASN A 232 4.91 -12.87 36.40
N TYR A 233 3.71 -13.35 36.07
CA TYR A 233 3.45 -14.08 34.83
C TYR A 233 2.32 -13.47 34.00
N CYS A 234 2.45 -13.59 32.69
CA CYS A 234 1.41 -13.24 31.73
C CYS A 234 1.05 -14.45 30.83
N ALA A 235 -0.13 -14.38 30.20
CA ALA A 235 -0.55 -15.33 29.17
C ALA A 235 0.06 -14.96 27.81
N LEU A 236 0.08 -15.92 26.87
CA LEU A 236 0.37 -15.64 25.46
C LEU A 236 -0.66 -14.65 24.90
N GLN A 237 -0.18 -13.64 24.19
CA GLN A 237 -1.02 -12.55 23.66
C GLN A 237 -1.25 -12.64 22.14
N GLY A 238 -0.57 -13.55 21.44
CA GLY A 238 -0.65 -13.68 19.97
C GLY A 238 0.29 -12.74 19.21
N PHE A 239 1.34 -12.23 19.87
CA PHE A 239 2.30 -11.32 19.28
C PHE A 239 3.65 -12.01 19.02
N VAL A 240 4.40 -11.51 18.03
CA VAL A 240 5.78 -11.98 17.79
C VAL A 240 6.65 -11.76 19.03
N GLU A 241 6.34 -10.73 19.81
CA GLU A 241 6.99 -10.38 21.07
C GLU A 241 6.74 -11.38 22.23
N ASP A 242 5.76 -12.29 22.11
CA ASP A 242 5.52 -13.34 23.11
C ASP A 242 6.74 -14.24 23.29
N GLN A 243 7.50 -14.51 22.23
CA GLN A 243 8.72 -15.32 22.29
C GLN A 243 9.82 -14.70 23.18
N PHE A 244 9.68 -13.42 23.53
CA PHE A 244 10.60 -12.68 24.40
C PHE A 244 9.97 -12.34 25.75
N GLY A 245 8.75 -12.81 26.03
CA GLY A 245 7.97 -12.43 27.22
C GLY A 245 7.40 -11.01 27.16
N LEU A 246 7.42 -10.36 26.00
CA LEU A 246 7.02 -8.96 25.83
C LEU A 246 5.63 -8.77 25.22
N GLY A 247 4.87 -9.85 24.99
CA GLY A 247 3.54 -9.79 24.36
C GLY A 247 2.53 -8.93 25.12
N LEU A 248 2.54 -8.98 26.46
CA LEU A 248 1.63 -8.15 27.28
C LEU A 248 1.93 -6.65 27.11
N ILE A 249 3.20 -6.27 27.04
CA ILE A 249 3.62 -4.88 26.76
C ILE A 249 3.22 -4.50 25.33
N ALA A 250 3.45 -5.37 24.34
CA ALA A 250 3.06 -5.12 22.95
C ALA A 250 1.56 -4.82 22.82
N ARG A 251 0.71 -5.63 23.46
CA ARG A 251 -0.73 -5.39 23.55
C ARG A 251 -1.06 -4.08 24.26
N ALA A 252 -0.42 -3.80 25.41
CA ALA A 252 -0.63 -2.56 26.17
C ALA A 252 -0.30 -1.31 25.34
N VAL A 253 0.75 -1.37 24.51
CA VAL A 253 1.12 -0.29 23.60
C VAL A 253 0.05 -0.07 22.53
N GLU A 254 -0.45 -1.14 21.89
CA GLU A 254 -1.48 -1.04 20.84
C GLU A 254 -2.87 -0.63 21.35
N GLU A 255 -3.22 -1.05 22.57
CA GLU A 255 -4.39 -0.50 23.28
C GLU A 255 -4.15 0.97 23.64
N GLY A 256 -2.94 1.31 24.08
CA GLY A 256 -2.51 2.66 24.38
C GLY A 256 -2.67 3.62 23.21
N ILE A 257 -2.31 3.21 21.98
CA ILE A 257 -2.48 4.03 20.77
C ILE A 257 -3.94 4.45 20.59
N ALA A 258 -4.91 3.62 20.97
CA ALA A 258 -6.33 3.92 20.81
C ALA A 258 -6.82 5.03 21.77
N VAL A 259 -6.29 5.06 23.00
CA VAL A 259 -6.79 5.95 24.08
C VAL A 259 -5.88 7.14 24.38
N ILE A 260 -4.63 7.12 23.92
CA ILE A 260 -3.67 8.19 24.22
C ILE A 260 -3.95 9.43 23.38
N LYS A 261 -3.90 10.63 23.96
CA LYS A 261 -4.00 11.90 23.21
C LYS A 261 -2.76 12.10 22.32
N VAL A 262 -2.88 12.97 21.33
CA VAL A 262 -1.84 13.32 20.34
C VAL A 262 -0.50 13.69 21.00
N THR A 263 -0.52 14.40 22.12
CA THR A 263 0.67 14.81 22.88
C THR A 263 1.01 13.88 24.05
N GLY A 264 0.44 12.67 24.07
CA GLY A 264 0.61 11.75 25.17
C GLY A 264 1.94 11.02 25.15
N ILE A 265 2.35 10.54 26.33
CA ILE A 265 3.60 9.82 26.55
C ILE A 265 3.30 8.52 27.26
N MET A 266 3.90 7.43 26.79
CA MET A 266 3.88 6.14 27.47
C MET A 266 5.21 5.92 28.18
N ILE A 267 5.19 5.47 29.43
CA ILE A 267 6.40 5.20 30.21
C ILE A 267 6.34 3.78 30.75
N PHE A 268 7.26 2.92 30.32
CA PHE A 268 7.27 1.52 30.69
C PHE A 268 8.58 1.12 31.36
N ASN A 269 8.46 0.30 32.40
CA ASN A 269 9.59 -0.39 33.01
C ASN A 269 9.84 -1.71 32.27
N MET A 270 11.04 -1.89 31.71
CA MET A 270 11.38 -3.01 30.82
C MET A 270 12.53 -3.83 31.38
N GLY A 271 12.29 -5.13 31.57
CA GLY A 271 13.33 -6.09 31.89
C GLY A 271 14.27 -6.27 30.69
N GLY A 272 15.56 -6.06 30.90
CA GLY A 272 16.61 -6.12 29.88
C GLY A 272 16.96 -7.54 29.41
N ARG A 273 16.26 -8.59 29.87
CA ARG A 273 16.55 -9.99 29.50
C ARG A 273 16.57 -10.20 27.98
N PRO A 274 15.60 -9.70 27.18
CA PRO A 274 15.61 -9.87 25.72
C PRO A 274 16.67 -9.04 24.99
N GLY A 275 17.45 -8.24 25.71
CA GLY A 275 18.39 -7.27 25.14
C GLY A 275 17.74 -5.96 24.71
N GLN A 276 18.56 -4.91 24.70
CA GLN A 276 18.09 -3.54 24.54
C GLN A 276 17.47 -3.28 23.16
N GLY A 277 18.03 -3.88 22.11
CA GLY A 277 17.51 -3.75 20.74
C GLY A 277 16.09 -4.29 20.59
N VAL A 278 15.81 -5.46 21.16
CA VAL A 278 14.46 -6.07 21.14
C VAL A 278 13.46 -5.21 21.90
N CYS A 279 13.84 -4.74 23.10
CA CYS A 279 12.95 -3.91 23.92
C CYS A 279 12.59 -2.58 23.25
N ARG A 280 13.57 -1.93 22.58
CA ARG A 280 13.31 -0.69 21.83
C ARG A 280 12.46 -0.93 20.60
N ARG A 281 12.79 -1.98 19.83
CA ARG A 281 12.10 -2.32 18.58
C ARG A 281 10.62 -2.59 18.79
N LEU A 282 10.20 -3.13 19.95
CA LEU A 282 8.78 -3.29 20.32
C LEU A 282 7.98 -2.00 20.13
N PHE A 283 8.53 -0.87 20.56
CA PHE A 283 7.88 0.45 20.48
C PHE A 283 8.14 1.09 19.12
N GLU A 284 9.38 1.06 18.64
CA GLU A 284 9.78 1.72 17.37
C GLU A 284 8.96 1.17 16.20
N ARG A 285 8.77 -0.15 16.10
CA ARG A 285 7.96 -0.76 15.04
C ARG A 285 6.48 -0.36 15.06
N ARG A 286 5.98 0.12 16.22
CA ARG A 286 4.61 0.62 16.43
C ARG A 286 4.51 2.14 16.25
N GLY A 287 5.58 2.77 15.75
CA GLY A 287 5.61 4.19 15.41
C GLY A 287 5.99 5.08 16.59
N PHE A 288 6.72 4.58 17.60
CA PHE A 288 7.18 5.41 18.72
C PHE A 288 8.64 5.85 18.57
N ARG A 289 8.94 7.06 19.06
CA ARG A 289 10.29 7.47 19.47
C ARG A 289 10.52 7.03 20.91
N VAL A 290 11.62 6.33 21.15
CA VAL A 290 11.96 5.75 22.45
C VAL A 290 13.16 6.48 23.05
N ASN A 291 13.00 6.98 24.27
CA ASN A 291 14.10 7.54 25.07
C ASN A 291 14.30 6.71 26.34
N ARG A 292 15.53 6.32 26.64
CA ARG A 292 15.87 5.61 27.89
C ARG A 292 16.17 6.61 28.99
N LEU A 293 15.27 6.72 29.95
CA LEU A 293 15.37 7.66 31.07
C LEU A 293 16.35 7.18 32.13
N TRP A 294 16.27 5.90 32.46
CA TRP A 294 16.99 5.27 33.57
C TRP A 294 17.29 3.81 33.26
N GLN A 295 18.39 3.31 33.83
CA GLN A 295 18.74 1.89 33.78
C GLN A 295 19.52 1.50 35.04
N THR A 296 19.22 0.32 35.57
CA THR A 296 19.99 -0.33 36.64
C THR A 296 20.09 -1.85 36.38
N LYS A 297 20.77 -2.58 37.26
CA LYS A 297 20.77 -4.05 37.30
C LYS A 297 20.06 -4.51 38.58
N VAL A 298 19.20 -5.50 38.46
CA VAL A 298 18.46 -6.09 39.58
C VAL A 298 18.73 -7.58 39.65
N LEU A 299 18.72 -8.14 40.86
CA LEU A 299 18.85 -9.59 41.02
C LEU A 299 17.61 -10.28 40.45
N GLN A 300 17.82 -11.39 39.75
CA GLN A 300 16.70 -12.22 39.31
C GLN A 300 16.04 -12.85 40.55
N ALA A 301 14.74 -12.68 40.69
CA ALA A 301 13.99 -13.28 41.79
C ALA A 301 14.11 -14.83 41.72
N GLY A 302 14.34 -15.45 42.88
CA GLY A 302 14.67 -16.88 42.98
C GLY A 302 13.51 -17.83 42.67
N ASP A 303 12.28 -17.32 42.71
CA ASP A 303 11.01 -17.98 42.41
C ASP A 303 10.62 -17.88 40.91
N THR A 304 11.35 -17.08 40.13
CA THR A 304 11.12 -16.93 38.70
C THR A 304 11.84 -18.02 37.91
N ASP A 305 11.09 -18.91 37.26
CA ASP A 305 11.69 -19.92 36.38
C ASP A 305 12.06 -19.33 35.01
N ILE A 306 13.35 -19.40 34.66
CA ILE A 306 13.88 -18.96 33.37
C ILE A 306 14.14 -20.12 32.39
N SER A 307 13.74 -21.35 32.74
CA SER A 307 13.91 -22.55 31.89
C SER A 307 13.30 -22.39 30.49
N ALA A 308 12.17 -21.68 30.38
CA ALA A 308 11.54 -21.36 29.11
C ALA A 308 12.47 -20.57 28.16
N LEU A 309 13.25 -19.63 28.71
CA LEU A 309 14.20 -18.82 27.93
C LEU A 309 15.35 -19.67 27.39
N VAL A 310 15.76 -20.70 28.14
CA VAL A 310 16.78 -21.67 27.71
C VAL A 310 16.32 -22.46 26.49
N GLU A 311 15.07 -22.94 26.48
CA GLU A 311 14.49 -23.64 25.34
C GLU A 311 14.33 -22.73 24.11
N ILE A 312 14.05 -21.44 24.31
CA ILE A 312 14.04 -20.46 23.22
C ILE A 312 15.44 -20.30 22.60
N GLU A 313 16.50 -20.10 23.41
CA GLU A 313 17.89 -19.97 22.89
C GLU A 313 18.40 -21.23 22.19
N LYS A 314 17.79 -22.39 22.44
CA LYS A 314 18.14 -23.65 21.78
C LYS A 314 17.56 -23.74 20.36
N ASN A 315 16.38 -23.14 20.16
CA ASN A 315 15.63 -23.22 18.90
C ASN A 315 15.68 -21.90 18.09
N SER A 316 16.33 -20.85 18.62
CA SER A 316 16.43 -19.52 18.02
C SER A 316 17.87 -19.00 18.05
N PRO A 317 18.30 -18.20 17.04
CA PRO A 317 19.60 -17.52 17.07
C PRO A 317 19.67 -16.39 18.12
N HIS A 318 18.56 -16.02 18.74
CA HIS A 318 18.51 -14.99 19.78
C HIS A 318 19.28 -15.39 21.04
N ARG A 319 19.88 -14.40 21.72
CA ARG A 319 20.57 -14.56 23.00
C ARG A 319 20.00 -13.59 24.02
N PHE A 320 19.58 -14.11 25.17
CA PHE A 320 19.16 -13.29 26.28
C PHE A 320 20.39 -12.74 27.03
N GLU A 321 20.19 -11.62 27.72
CA GLU A 321 21.21 -10.87 28.45
C GLU A 321 21.00 -11.00 29.96
N PHE A 322 21.83 -11.83 30.61
CA PHE A 322 21.96 -11.94 32.06
C PHE A 322 23.38 -11.57 32.50
N PHE A 323 23.58 -11.35 33.80
CA PHE A 323 24.91 -11.07 34.37
C PHE A 323 25.14 -11.92 35.62
N MET A 324 26.41 -12.24 35.89
CA MET A 324 26.81 -12.93 37.12
C MET A 324 26.87 -11.91 38.27
N GLY A 325 25.86 -11.90 39.14
CA GLY A 325 25.70 -10.91 40.20
C GLY A 325 25.46 -9.48 39.67
N LEU A 326 25.42 -8.50 40.58
CA LEU A 326 25.17 -7.09 40.22
C LEU A 326 26.39 -6.40 39.60
N SER A 327 27.60 -6.84 39.94
CA SER A 327 28.86 -6.27 39.46
C SER A 327 29.34 -6.86 38.13
N GLY A 328 28.63 -7.85 37.57
CA GLY A 328 29.03 -8.48 36.31
C GLY A 328 28.75 -7.56 35.12
N ASP A 329 29.75 -7.27 34.30
CA ASP A 329 29.62 -6.33 33.16
C ASP A 329 29.52 -7.01 31.79
N GLN A 330 29.80 -8.31 31.74
CA GLN A 330 29.69 -9.11 30.52
C GLN A 330 28.37 -9.89 30.53
N PRO A 331 27.54 -9.78 29.49
CA PRO A 331 26.31 -10.53 29.42
C PRO A 331 26.60 -12.02 29.19
N ILE A 332 25.86 -12.88 29.87
CA ILE A 332 25.82 -14.33 29.69
C ILE A 332 24.45 -14.74 29.15
N CYS A 333 24.43 -15.79 28.32
CA CYS A 333 23.20 -16.32 27.74
C CYS A 333 22.31 -17.01 28.78
N ALA A 334 21.03 -17.22 28.48
CA ALA A 334 20.06 -17.88 29.38
C ALA A 334 20.54 -19.27 29.80
N ARG A 335 21.14 -20.07 28.89
CA ARG A 335 21.72 -21.39 29.23
C ARG A 335 22.75 -21.31 30.36
N THR A 336 23.69 -20.37 30.25
CA THR A 336 24.73 -20.17 31.25
C THR A 336 24.14 -19.62 32.54
N ALA A 337 23.22 -18.68 32.45
CA ALA A 337 22.56 -18.08 33.62
C ALA A 337 21.76 -19.12 34.42
N TRP A 338 20.97 -19.96 33.73
CA TRP A 338 20.18 -21.01 34.36
C TRP A 338 21.06 -22.06 35.03
N ALA A 339 22.11 -22.53 34.35
CA ALA A 339 23.06 -23.49 34.93
C ALA A 339 23.80 -22.91 36.14
N TYR A 340 24.26 -21.65 36.05
CA TYR A 340 24.93 -20.96 37.14
C TYR A 340 24.00 -20.72 38.34
N GLY A 341 22.75 -20.33 38.10
CA GLY A 341 21.72 -20.16 39.12
C GLY A 341 21.40 -21.47 39.85
N LYS A 342 21.22 -22.58 39.12
CA LYS A 342 20.99 -23.91 39.71
C LYS A 342 22.19 -24.42 40.52
N ALA A 343 23.41 -23.97 40.19
CA ALA A 343 24.62 -24.25 40.97
C ALA A 343 24.79 -23.34 42.21
N GLY A 344 23.79 -22.52 42.56
CA GLY A 344 23.83 -21.61 43.72
C GLY A 344 24.43 -20.23 43.43
N GLY A 345 24.76 -19.93 42.18
CA GLY A 345 25.20 -18.61 41.74
C GLY A 345 24.05 -17.59 41.74
N ARG A 346 24.37 -16.31 41.94
CA ARG A 346 23.39 -15.22 41.81
C ARG A 346 23.45 -14.64 40.39
N ILE A 347 22.31 -14.56 39.72
CA ILE A 347 22.19 -13.92 38.40
C ILE A 347 21.43 -12.60 38.53
N SER A 348 21.77 -11.64 37.68
CA SER A 348 21.07 -10.36 37.56
C SER A 348 20.71 -10.10 36.11
N HIS A 349 19.82 -9.14 35.88
CA HIS A 349 19.50 -8.62 34.54
C HIS A 349 19.34 -7.11 34.58
N GLY A 350 19.46 -6.46 33.42
CA GLY A 350 19.19 -5.03 33.31
C GLY A 350 17.71 -4.72 33.55
N LEU A 351 17.40 -3.52 34.03
CA LEU A 351 16.05 -2.98 34.13
C LEU A 351 16.10 -1.53 33.63
N SER A 352 15.30 -1.21 32.61
CA SER A 352 15.33 0.09 31.93
C SER A 352 13.96 0.75 31.92
N VAL A 353 13.90 2.05 32.20
CA VAL A 353 12.67 2.83 32.08
C VAL A 353 12.70 3.61 30.77
N TYR A 354 11.74 3.31 29.89
CA TYR A 354 11.60 3.98 28.59
C TYR A 354 10.45 4.97 28.60
N SER A 355 10.69 6.16 28.06
CA SER A 355 9.68 7.14 27.66
C SER A 355 9.46 7.03 26.15
N CYS A 356 8.22 6.77 25.76
CA CYS A 356 7.82 6.49 24.39
C CYS A 356 6.77 7.51 23.94
N GLN A 357 7.05 8.21 22.84
CA GLN A 357 6.13 9.17 22.23
C GLN A 357 5.81 8.76 20.79
N LEU A 358 4.54 8.83 20.38
CA LEU A 358 4.14 8.55 19.01
C LEU A 358 4.79 9.52 18.03
N ARG A 359 5.38 8.97 16.96
CA ARG A 359 5.67 9.68 15.71
C ARG A 359 4.32 9.97 15.05
N GLN A 360 4.15 11.17 14.50
CA GLN A 360 2.97 11.54 13.69
C GLN A 360 1.65 10.90 14.19
N PRO A 361 1.22 11.24 15.41
CA PRO A 361 0.23 10.48 16.18
C PRO A 361 -1.12 10.29 15.47
N ASN A 362 -1.57 11.24 14.67
CA ASN A 362 -2.82 11.11 13.92
C ASN A 362 -2.72 10.01 12.86
N GLN A 363 -1.63 10.01 12.09
CA GLN A 363 -1.36 9.04 11.03
C GLN A 363 -1.18 7.63 11.60
N VAL A 364 -0.40 7.49 12.69
CA VAL A 364 -0.22 6.19 13.35
C VAL A 364 -1.55 5.66 13.88
N LYS A 365 -2.39 6.52 14.49
CA LYS A 365 -3.73 6.09 14.92
C LYS A 365 -4.60 5.58 13.78
N VAL A 366 -4.61 6.25 12.63
CA VAL A 366 -5.34 5.80 11.43
C VAL A 366 -4.86 4.44 10.97
N ILE A 367 -3.54 4.20 10.94
CA ILE A 367 -2.95 2.90 10.59
C ILE A 367 -3.45 1.79 11.53
N PHE A 368 -3.38 2.01 12.85
CA PHE A 368 -3.81 1.02 13.83
C PHE A 368 -5.33 0.83 13.85
N GLU A 369 -6.12 1.85 13.54
CA GLU A 369 -7.57 1.73 13.38
C GLU A 369 -7.90 0.84 12.18
N PHE A 370 -7.23 1.04 11.05
CA PHE A 370 -7.37 0.18 9.87
C PHE A 370 -7.00 -1.27 10.19
N LEU A 371 -5.88 -1.51 10.89
CA LEU A 371 -5.49 -2.87 11.28
C LEU A 371 -6.54 -3.54 12.18
N LYS A 372 -7.20 -2.78 13.06
CA LYS A 372 -8.28 -3.29 13.93
C LYS A 372 -9.58 -3.56 13.17
N SER A 373 -9.82 -2.92 12.02
CA SER A 373 -11.02 -3.15 11.19
C SER A 373 -10.91 -4.38 10.28
N GLY A 374 -10.58 -5.55 10.86
CA GLY A 374 -10.57 -6.83 10.14
C GLY A 374 -9.24 -7.23 9.50
N PHE A 375 -8.13 -6.56 9.83
CA PHE A 375 -6.79 -6.80 9.27
C PHE A 375 -5.75 -7.15 10.35
N GLN A 376 -6.18 -7.70 11.48
CA GLN A 376 -5.28 -8.03 12.60
C GLN A 376 -4.20 -9.05 12.21
N GLU A 377 -4.47 -9.96 11.28
CA GLU A 377 -3.51 -10.96 10.81
C GLU A 377 -2.21 -10.34 10.26
N ILE A 378 -2.31 -9.16 9.65
CA ILE A 378 -1.15 -8.46 9.06
C ILE A 378 -0.51 -7.44 10.01
N SER A 379 -1.05 -7.23 11.22
CA SER A 379 -0.46 -6.34 12.23
C SER A 379 0.99 -6.72 12.56
N SER A 380 1.28 -8.01 12.59
CA SER A 380 2.61 -8.57 12.80
C SER A 380 3.63 -8.18 11.73
N SER A 381 3.17 -7.76 10.55
CA SER A 381 4.02 -7.31 9.44
C SER A 381 4.26 -5.79 9.43
N LEU A 382 3.53 -5.02 10.25
CA LEU A 382 3.78 -3.59 10.40
C LEU A 382 5.17 -3.37 11.01
N ASP A 383 6.00 -2.59 10.32
CA ASP A 383 7.28 -2.13 10.82
C ASP A 383 7.47 -0.63 10.54
N LEU A 384 7.18 0.18 11.56
CA LEU A 384 7.40 1.63 11.56
C LEU A 384 8.71 2.02 12.27
N SER A 385 9.68 1.10 12.38
CA SER A 385 11.02 1.46 12.85
C SER A 385 11.82 2.08 11.71
N PHE A 386 12.48 3.21 11.96
CA PHE A 386 13.22 3.94 10.93
C PHE A 386 14.53 4.44 11.50
N ASP A 387 15.62 4.25 10.74
CA ASP A 387 16.92 4.81 11.07
C ASP A 387 17.01 6.30 10.71
N ASP A 388 16.27 6.72 9.67
CA ASP A 388 16.16 8.11 9.23
C ASP A 388 14.73 8.65 9.45
N ASP A 389 14.63 9.78 10.16
CA ASP A 389 13.37 10.45 10.43
C ASP A 389 12.71 10.99 9.15
N LEU A 390 13.48 11.34 8.11
CA LEU A 390 12.94 11.79 6.83
C LEU A 390 12.15 10.67 6.11
N VAL A 391 12.66 9.44 6.18
CA VAL A 391 11.96 8.26 5.62
C VAL A 391 10.68 7.97 6.41
N ALA A 392 10.73 8.12 7.74
CA ALA A 392 9.55 8.00 8.58
C ALA A 392 8.49 9.05 8.23
N ASP A 393 8.94 10.29 7.99
CA ASP A 393 8.07 11.42 7.69
C ASP A 393 7.35 11.30 6.34
N GLU A 394 7.88 10.52 5.39
CA GLU A 394 7.25 10.21 4.10
C GLU A 394 6.40 8.92 4.15
N LYS A 395 6.91 7.86 4.80
CA LYS A 395 6.24 6.54 4.79
C LYS A 395 4.99 6.50 5.67
N ILE A 396 5.04 7.08 6.88
CA ILE A 396 3.91 7.01 7.82
C ILE A 396 2.66 7.71 7.27
N PRO A 397 2.72 8.92 6.71
CA PRO A 397 1.55 9.56 6.12
C PRO A 397 1.00 8.80 4.93
N PHE A 398 1.89 8.27 4.06
CA PHE A 398 1.45 7.44 2.95
C PHE A 398 0.72 6.18 3.41
N LEU A 399 1.21 5.48 4.45
CA LEU A 399 0.52 4.32 5.00
C LEU A 399 -0.85 4.69 5.57
N ALA A 400 -0.98 5.82 6.27
CA ALA A 400 -2.27 6.30 6.76
C ALA A 400 -3.23 6.66 5.61
N TYR A 401 -2.73 7.28 4.55
CA TYR A 401 -3.48 7.59 3.34
C TYR A 401 -3.93 6.31 2.61
N LEU A 402 -3.03 5.35 2.43
CA LEU A 402 -3.33 4.05 1.82
C LEU A 402 -4.37 3.27 2.65
N ALA A 403 -4.21 3.23 3.98
CA ALA A 403 -5.19 2.64 4.88
C ALA A 403 -6.59 3.26 4.70
N SER A 404 -6.67 4.58 4.58
CA SER A 404 -7.94 5.29 4.35
C SER A 404 -8.54 4.94 2.99
N ILE A 405 -7.75 4.94 1.91
CA ILE A 405 -8.20 4.52 0.57
C ILE A 405 -8.76 3.10 0.60
N LEU A 406 -8.04 2.17 1.22
CA LEU A 406 -8.43 0.76 1.25
C LEU A 406 -9.66 0.53 2.14
N LYS A 407 -9.84 1.33 3.21
CA LYS A 407 -11.02 1.27 4.08
C LYS A 407 -12.26 1.83 3.37
N ASP A 408 -12.14 3.02 2.81
CA ASP A 408 -13.29 3.82 2.36
C ASP A 408 -13.78 3.43 0.97
N ASN A 409 -12.89 2.96 0.08
CA ASN A 409 -13.26 2.62 -1.29
C ASN A 409 -13.58 1.14 -1.45
N SER A 410 -14.73 0.84 -2.07
CA SER A 410 -15.09 -0.53 -2.46
C SER A 410 -14.28 -0.98 -3.68
N CYS A 411 -14.08 -0.11 -4.67
CA CYS A 411 -13.27 -0.33 -5.88
C CYS A 411 -12.33 0.85 -6.13
N PHE A 412 -11.37 0.69 -7.04
CA PHE A 412 -10.52 1.78 -7.48
C PHE A 412 -11.14 2.55 -8.65
N PRO A 413 -11.05 3.89 -8.69
CA PRO A 413 -11.69 4.70 -9.71
C PRO A 413 -11.01 4.56 -11.08
N TYR A 414 -11.72 4.98 -12.13
CA TYR A 414 -11.18 5.09 -13.49
C TYR A 414 -9.92 5.95 -13.53
N GLU A 415 -8.91 5.43 -14.22
CA GLU A 415 -7.68 6.13 -14.49
C GLU A 415 -7.54 6.44 -15.98
N PRO A 416 -7.46 7.72 -16.39
CA PRO A 416 -7.26 8.07 -17.78
C PRO A 416 -5.82 7.82 -18.22
N PRO A 417 -5.56 7.60 -19.53
CA PRO A 417 -4.22 7.38 -20.06
C PRO A 417 -3.22 8.49 -19.75
N ALA A 418 -3.68 9.75 -19.68
CA ALA A 418 -2.86 10.88 -19.27
C ALA A 418 -2.40 10.84 -17.81
N GLY A 419 -2.93 9.92 -16.99
CA GLY A 419 -2.77 9.88 -15.54
C GLY A 419 -3.92 10.53 -14.78
N CYS A 420 -4.13 10.07 -13.55
CA CYS A 420 -5.22 10.50 -12.68
C CYS A 420 -5.30 12.03 -12.60
N LYS A 421 -6.50 12.58 -12.83
CA LYS A 421 -6.75 14.04 -12.79
C LYS A 421 -6.31 14.66 -11.47
N ARG A 422 -6.52 13.97 -10.34
CA ARG A 422 -6.04 14.40 -9.02
C ARG A 422 -4.52 14.52 -8.98
N PHE A 423 -3.80 13.52 -9.47
CA PHE A 423 -2.34 13.53 -9.48
C PHE A 423 -1.77 14.62 -10.40
N ARG A 424 -2.33 14.79 -11.60
CA ARG A 424 -1.97 15.89 -12.50
C ARG A 424 -2.23 17.27 -11.88
N ASN A 425 -3.36 17.45 -11.19
CA ASN A 425 -3.67 18.67 -10.44
C ASN A 425 -2.65 18.94 -9.33
N LEU A 426 -2.18 17.90 -8.64
CA LEU A 426 -1.16 18.03 -7.60
C LEU A 426 0.20 18.45 -8.19
N ILE A 427 0.62 17.86 -9.31
CA ILE A 427 1.83 18.28 -10.02
C ILE A 427 1.72 19.75 -10.46
N ALA A 428 0.62 20.12 -11.13
CA ALA A 428 0.38 21.48 -11.57
C ALA A 428 0.32 22.47 -10.40
N GLY A 429 -0.35 22.09 -9.30
CA GLY A 429 -0.42 22.85 -8.06
C GLY A 429 0.95 23.07 -7.43
N PHE A 430 1.81 22.05 -7.42
CA PHE A 430 3.19 22.15 -6.92
C PHE A 430 4.01 23.12 -7.78
N MET A 431 3.95 22.98 -9.10
CA MET A 431 4.63 23.89 -10.04
C MET A 431 4.15 25.34 -9.89
N LYS A 432 2.84 25.55 -9.70
CA LYS A 432 2.25 26.88 -9.45
C LYS A 432 2.71 27.47 -8.13
N THR A 433 2.70 26.67 -7.06
CA THR A 433 2.89 27.14 -5.68
C THR A 433 4.37 27.35 -5.34
N TYR A 434 5.23 26.40 -5.69
CA TYR A 434 6.64 26.41 -5.32
C TYR A 434 7.57 27.02 -6.37
N HIS A 435 7.17 26.94 -7.66
CA HIS A 435 8.00 27.41 -8.77
C HIS A 435 7.39 28.59 -9.53
N HIS A 436 6.19 29.05 -9.15
CA HIS A 436 5.47 30.15 -9.81
C HIS A 436 5.21 29.91 -11.30
N ILE A 437 4.96 28.66 -11.68
CA ILE A 437 4.69 28.25 -13.05
C ILE A 437 3.17 28.03 -13.20
N PRO A 438 2.41 28.89 -13.90
CA PRO A 438 0.96 28.78 -14.05
C PRO A 438 0.53 27.61 -14.97
N LEU A 439 0.73 26.38 -14.50
CA LEU A 439 0.26 25.16 -15.20
C LEU A 439 -1.12 24.74 -14.70
N THR A 440 -1.80 23.97 -15.54
CA THR A 440 -3.03 23.23 -15.22
C THR A 440 -2.79 21.73 -15.41
N SER A 441 -3.75 20.88 -15.03
CA SER A 441 -3.68 19.44 -15.32
C SER A 441 -3.52 19.13 -16.80
N ASP A 442 -4.00 20.00 -17.67
CA ASP A 442 -4.00 19.79 -19.12
C ASP A 442 -2.63 20.01 -19.73
N ASN A 443 -1.68 20.55 -18.95
CA ASN A 443 -0.28 20.70 -19.32
C ASN A 443 0.58 19.48 -18.94
N VAL A 444 0.00 18.42 -18.36
CA VAL A 444 0.73 17.28 -17.77
C VAL A 444 0.23 15.96 -18.34
N VAL A 445 1.15 15.09 -18.76
CA VAL A 445 0.87 13.67 -19.09
C VAL A 445 1.80 12.78 -18.28
N VAL A 446 1.24 11.76 -17.63
CA VAL A 446 1.93 10.85 -16.71
C VAL A 446 2.33 9.57 -17.43
N PHE A 447 3.51 9.04 -17.09
CA PHE A 447 4.10 7.83 -17.63
C PHE A 447 4.58 6.90 -16.49
N PRO A 448 4.64 5.58 -16.72
CA PRO A 448 5.19 4.63 -15.75
C PRO A 448 6.63 4.91 -15.34
N SER A 449 7.48 5.38 -16.26
CA SER A 449 8.87 5.74 -15.96
C SER A 449 9.43 6.74 -16.96
N ARG A 450 10.56 7.36 -16.61
CA ARG A 450 11.33 8.27 -17.47
C ARG A 450 11.72 7.58 -18.77
N THR A 451 12.18 6.33 -18.69
CA THR A 451 12.58 5.53 -19.86
C THR A 451 11.41 5.33 -20.82
N VAL A 452 10.24 4.98 -20.28
CA VAL A 452 9.02 4.77 -21.07
C VAL A 452 8.57 6.07 -21.74
N ALA A 453 8.65 7.20 -21.04
CA ALA A 453 8.32 8.51 -21.61
C ALA A 453 9.21 8.88 -22.81
N ILE A 454 10.53 8.64 -22.71
CA ILE A 454 11.49 8.90 -23.80
C ILE A 454 11.23 7.98 -24.98
N GLU A 455 11.06 6.67 -24.74
CA GLU A 455 10.80 5.72 -25.82
C GLU A 455 9.50 6.06 -26.56
N ASN A 456 8.43 6.38 -25.83
CA ASN A 456 7.14 6.76 -26.43
C ASN A 456 7.25 8.06 -27.24
N ALA A 457 7.98 9.06 -26.75
CA ALA A 457 8.25 10.29 -27.50
C ALA A 457 9.00 9.99 -28.81
N LEU A 458 10.09 9.21 -28.76
CA LEU A 458 10.86 8.85 -29.96
C LEU A 458 10.03 8.03 -30.96
N ARG A 459 9.13 7.15 -30.50
CA ARG A 459 8.20 6.43 -31.39
C ARG A 459 7.18 7.35 -32.05
N LEU A 460 6.61 8.28 -31.28
CA LEU A 460 5.62 9.24 -31.78
C LEU A 460 6.17 10.08 -32.94
N PHE A 461 7.42 10.54 -32.84
CA PHE A 461 8.07 11.34 -33.89
C PHE A 461 8.78 10.50 -34.95
N THR A 462 9.27 9.30 -34.61
CA THR A 462 10.11 8.44 -35.47
C THR A 462 11.22 9.24 -36.19
N PRO A 463 12.12 9.92 -35.44
CA PRO A 463 13.13 10.77 -36.06
C PRO A 463 14.18 9.93 -36.79
N ARG A 464 14.60 10.35 -37.98
CA ARG A 464 15.74 9.76 -38.71
C ARG A 464 17.03 9.87 -37.89
N LEU A 465 17.19 10.99 -37.20
CA LEU A 465 18.27 11.23 -36.26
C LEU A 465 17.74 11.92 -35.00
N ALA A 466 17.99 11.30 -33.86
CA ALA A 466 17.85 11.89 -32.55
C ALA A 466 19.21 11.95 -31.85
N ILE A 467 19.43 13.00 -31.06
CA ILE A 467 20.55 13.08 -30.13
C ILE A 467 20.00 12.90 -28.72
N VAL A 468 20.56 11.97 -27.97
CA VAL A 468 20.11 11.64 -26.62
C VAL A 468 21.30 11.66 -25.66
N ASP A 469 21.12 12.26 -24.50
CA ASP A 469 22.09 12.21 -23.40
C ASP A 469 22.44 10.76 -23.05
N GLU A 470 23.73 10.46 -22.94
CA GLU A 470 24.28 9.12 -22.65
C GLU A 470 23.65 8.43 -21.41
N HIS A 471 23.21 9.20 -20.41
CA HIS A 471 22.59 8.65 -19.20
C HIS A 471 21.15 8.18 -19.45
N LEU A 472 20.53 8.65 -20.53
CA LEU A 472 19.14 8.39 -20.89
C LEU A 472 19.01 7.31 -21.97
N THR A 473 20.11 6.86 -22.60
CA THR A 473 20.08 5.86 -23.67
C THR A 473 20.02 4.41 -23.19
N ARG A 474 20.37 4.15 -21.92
CA ARG A 474 20.44 2.78 -21.36
C ARG A 474 19.15 1.98 -21.54
N GLY A 475 18.00 2.65 -21.51
CA GLY A 475 16.67 2.04 -21.64
C GLY A 475 16.14 1.99 -23.08
N LEU A 476 16.88 2.50 -24.07
CA LEU A 476 16.43 2.53 -25.46
C LEU A 476 16.72 1.22 -26.20
N PRO A 477 15.96 0.89 -27.26
CA PRO A 477 16.26 -0.23 -28.14
C PRO A 477 17.70 -0.18 -28.65
N LYS A 478 18.45 -1.28 -28.47
CA LYS A 478 19.88 -1.35 -28.85
C LYS A 478 20.12 -1.06 -30.33
N GLN A 479 19.16 -1.41 -31.17
CA GLN A 479 19.21 -1.18 -32.63
C GLN A 479 19.12 0.30 -33.02
N TRP A 480 18.60 1.17 -32.14
CA TRP A 480 18.59 2.61 -32.39
C TRP A 480 19.96 3.25 -32.13
N LEU A 481 20.74 2.66 -31.23
CA LEU A 481 22.06 3.16 -30.82
C LEU A 481 23.12 2.78 -31.87
N THR A 482 23.17 3.54 -32.97
CA THR A 482 24.11 3.30 -34.07
C THR A 482 24.46 4.59 -34.78
N SER A 483 25.66 4.67 -35.35
CA SER A 483 26.12 5.74 -36.25
C SER A 483 26.17 5.31 -37.72
N LEU A 484 26.06 4.00 -38.00
CA LEU A 484 26.24 3.42 -39.34
C LEU A 484 25.17 3.89 -40.34
N ALA A 485 24.00 4.28 -39.84
CA ALA A 485 22.93 4.84 -40.65
C ALA A 485 23.30 6.20 -41.29
N ILE A 486 24.31 6.89 -40.74
CA ILE A 486 24.76 8.20 -41.25
C ILE A 486 25.66 8.03 -42.48
N GLU A 487 26.50 6.98 -42.52
CA GLU A 487 27.35 6.67 -43.68
C GLU A 487 26.57 6.10 -44.87
N THR A 488 25.43 5.45 -44.61
CA THR A 488 24.60 4.78 -45.63
C THR A 488 23.46 5.65 -46.18
N ALA A 489 23.37 6.91 -45.74
CA ALA A 489 22.33 7.84 -46.16
C ALA A 489 22.34 8.19 -47.67
N GLU A 490 23.42 7.86 -48.42
CA GLU A 490 23.46 8.00 -49.88
C GLU A 490 22.89 6.79 -50.65
N THR A 491 22.67 5.63 -50.01
CA THR A 491 22.07 4.45 -50.65
C THR A 491 21.14 3.67 -49.71
N SER A 492 19.82 3.86 -49.89
CA SER A 492 18.75 2.89 -49.57
C SER A 492 18.57 2.45 -48.10
N LEU A 493 18.57 3.37 -47.14
CA LEU A 493 17.92 3.10 -45.84
C LEU A 493 16.40 3.27 -45.97
N SER A 494 15.61 2.44 -45.28
CA SER A 494 14.16 2.67 -45.21
C SER A 494 13.91 4.03 -44.56
N GLU A 495 12.93 4.80 -45.06
CA GLU A 495 12.63 6.16 -44.59
C GLU A 495 12.23 6.24 -43.10
N ASP A 496 12.20 5.10 -42.39
CA ASP A 496 11.48 4.85 -41.15
C ASP A 496 12.36 4.35 -39.98
N ALA A 497 13.69 4.33 -40.12
CA ALA A 497 14.59 3.87 -39.06
C ALA A 497 14.95 5.00 -38.07
N VAL A 498 14.68 4.79 -36.78
CA VAL A 498 15.12 5.69 -35.71
C VAL A 498 16.60 5.47 -35.44
N THR A 499 17.41 6.52 -35.60
CA THR A 499 18.83 6.54 -35.23
C THR A 499 19.02 7.44 -34.03
N VAL A 500 19.69 6.94 -33.00
CA VAL A 500 20.03 7.68 -31.78
C VAL A 500 21.55 7.77 -31.66
N ILE A 501 22.04 9.00 -31.58
CA ILE A 501 23.43 9.29 -31.20
C ILE A 501 23.47 9.68 -29.73
N GLU A 502 24.34 9.00 -28.99
CA GLU A 502 24.69 9.35 -27.62
C GLU A 502 25.50 10.64 -27.59
N ALA A 503 25.14 11.54 -26.68
CA ALA A 503 25.83 12.81 -26.49
C ALA A 503 26.12 13.10 -25.01
N PRO A 504 27.20 13.82 -24.71
CA PRO A 504 27.48 14.32 -23.37
C PRO A 504 26.37 15.25 -22.89
N ARG A 505 26.12 15.25 -21.57
CA ARG A 505 25.11 16.10 -20.92
C ARG A 505 25.45 17.61 -20.92
N GLN A 506 26.71 17.98 -21.14
CA GLN A 506 27.13 19.39 -21.12
C GLN A 506 26.52 20.17 -22.28
N SER A 507 25.90 21.31 -21.98
CA SER A 507 25.12 22.09 -22.95
C SER A 507 25.93 22.56 -24.16
N ASP A 508 27.16 23.05 -23.97
CA ASP A 508 28.03 23.50 -25.07
C ASP A 508 28.32 22.40 -26.10
N LEU A 509 28.65 21.19 -25.62
CA LEU A 509 28.93 20.02 -26.47
C LEU A 509 27.66 19.55 -27.18
N MET A 510 26.54 19.52 -26.45
CA MET A 510 25.23 19.18 -27.02
C MET A 510 24.85 20.18 -28.15
N ILE A 511 25.04 21.48 -27.94
CA ILE A 511 24.78 22.52 -28.95
C ILE A 511 25.68 22.36 -30.16
N GLU A 512 26.96 22.04 -29.98
CA GLU A 512 27.87 21.74 -31.09
C GLU A 512 27.34 20.57 -31.93
N LEU A 513 26.95 19.47 -31.27
CA LEU A 513 26.40 18.30 -31.95
C LEU A 513 25.08 18.62 -32.66
N ILE A 514 24.18 19.38 -32.04
CA ILE A 514 22.92 19.82 -32.66
C ILE A 514 23.20 20.61 -33.95
N LYS A 515 24.12 21.57 -33.90
CA LYS A 515 24.46 22.42 -35.05
C LYS A 515 25.12 21.64 -36.18
N LYS A 516 25.94 20.63 -35.85
CA LYS A 516 26.67 19.81 -36.82
C LYS A 516 25.82 18.71 -37.45
N LEU A 517 25.07 17.98 -36.62
CA LEU A 517 24.35 16.78 -37.02
C LEU A 517 22.89 17.08 -37.43
N LYS A 518 22.37 18.25 -37.03
CA LYS A 518 21.01 18.72 -37.37
C LYS A 518 19.92 17.68 -37.05
N PRO A 519 19.82 17.19 -35.80
CA PRO A 519 18.86 16.16 -35.44
C PRO A 519 17.42 16.68 -35.51
N GLN A 520 16.46 15.77 -35.63
CA GLN A 520 15.04 16.13 -35.58
C GLN A 520 14.49 16.16 -34.15
N VAL A 521 15.05 15.34 -33.26
CA VAL A 521 14.69 15.29 -31.84
C VAL A 521 15.96 15.32 -30.99
N VAL A 522 15.93 16.06 -29.90
CA VAL A 522 16.98 16.12 -28.88
C VAL A 522 16.36 15.77 -27.54
N VAL A 523 16.96 14.84 -26.80
CA VAL A 523 16.56 14.51 -25.43
C VAL A 523 17.78 14.68 -24.54
N THR A 524 17.77 15.65 -23.62
CA THR A 524 18.96 15.96 -22.83
C THR A 524 18.63 16.40 -21.42
N GLY A 525 19.44 15.98 -20.46
CA GLY A 525 19.45 16.58 -19.12
C GLY A 525 20.27 17.86 -19.08
N ILE A 526 20.51 18.38 -17.87
CA ILE A 526 21.41 19.51 -17.65
C ILE A 526 22.51 19.10 -16.68
N ALA A 527 23.76 19.45 -16.97
CA ALA A 527 24.86 19.14 -16.09
C ALA A 527 24.72 19.89 -14.75
N ASN A 528 25.15 19.28 -13.63
CA ASN A 528 24.93 19.82 -12.28
C ASN A 528 25.44 21.27 -12.11
N PHE A 529 26.56 21.63 -12.74
CA PHE A 529 27.12 22.98 -12.66
C PHE A 529 26.39 24.01 -13.54
N GLU A 530 25.64 23.57 -14.56
CA GLU A 530 24.86 24.43 -15.46
C GLU A 530 23.42 24.61 -14.96
N ALA A 531 22.94 23.69 -14.12
CA ALA A 531 21.56 23.60 -13.67
C ALA A 531 21.07 24.81 -12.86
N VAL A 532 21.95 25.69 -12.37
CA VAL A 532 21.58 26.83 -11.50
C VAL A 532 20.99 28.00 -12.31
N THR A 533 21.44 28.22 -13.54
CA THR A 533 21.04 29.39 -14.36
C THR A 533 20.24 28.98 -15.59
N SER A 534 19.41 29.88 -16.12
CA SER A 534 18.65 29.62 -17.35
C SER A 534 19.51 29.73 -18.62
N SER A 535 20.81 30.04 -18.53
CA SER A 535 21.66 30.29 -19.70
C SER A 535 21.74 29.07 -20.62
N ALA A 536 22.08 27.90 -20.07
CA ALA A 536 22.18 26.66 -20.84
C ALA A 536 20.83 26.28 -21.49
N VAL A 537 19.73 26.49 -20.75
CA VAL A 537 18.36 26.22 -21.23
C VAL A 537 18.02 27.11 -22.42
N VAL A 538 18.27 28.41 -22.32
CA VAL A 538 18.02 29.37 -23.39
C VAL A 538 18.85 29.02 -24.63
N GLN A 539 20.14 28.71 -24.46
CA GLN A 539 21.03 28.34 -25.56
C GLN A 539 20.60 27.04 -26.26
N LEU A 540 20.15 26.03 -25.50
CA LEU A 540 19.60 24.79 -26.06
C LEU A 540 18.28 25.04 -26.81
N LEU A 541 17.38 25.85 -26.23
CA LEU A 541 16.12 26.23 -26.88
C LEU A 541 16.37 26.99 -28.18
N ASP A 542 17.34 27.91 -28.21
CA ASP A 542 17.70 28.68 -29.39
C ASP A 542 18.37 27.81 -30.45
N ALA A 543 19.34 26.96 -30.07
CA ALA A 543 20.02 26.06 -31.01
C ALA A 543 19.05 25.05 -31.65
N THR A 544 18.13 24.48 -30.88
CA THR A 544 17.09 23.58 -31.42
C THR A 544 16.09 24.32 -32.28
N ARG A 545 15.73 25.56 -31.93
CA ARG A 545 14.86 26.43 -32.73
C ARG A 545 15.48 26.75 -34.10
N GLU A 546 16.76 27.10 -34.13
CA GLU A 546 17.49 27.43 -35.37
C GLU A 546 17.51 26.27 -36.37
N ILE A 547 17.56 25.03 -35.86
CA ILE A 547 17.62 23.81 -36.68
C ILE A 547 16.22 23.26 -37.01
N GLY A 548 15.19 23.60 -36.22
CA GLY A 548 13.86 22.97 -36.31
C GLY A 548 13.77 21.64 -35.56
N SER A 549 14.62 21.42 -34.55
CA SER A 549 14.61 20.23 -33.71
C SER A 549 13.58 20.35 -32.59
N ARG A 550 12.93 19.23 -32.22
CA ARG A 550 12.16 19.15 -30.97
C ARG A 550 13.10 18.88 -29.80
N LEU A 551 12.84 19.51 -28.66
CA LEU A 551 13.66 19.38 -27.46
C LEU A 551 12.85 18.79 -26.30
N PHE A 552 13.35 17.70 -25.71
CA PHE A 552 12.90 17.16 -24.43
C PHE A 552 13.99 17.41 -23.38
N LEU A 553 13.70 18.28 -22.41
CA LEU A 553 14.61 18.60 -21.32
C LEU A 553 14.30 17.75 -20.09
N ASP A 554 15.21 16.85 -19.71
CA ASP A 554 15.09 16.03 -18.51
C ASP A 554 15.54 16.81 -17.26
N ILE A 555 14.63 17.00 -16.30
CA ILE A 555 14.92 17.64 -15.02
C ILE A 555 14.97 16.66 -13.85
N SER A 556 14.82 15.36 -14.11
CA SER A 556 14.67 14.31 -13.08
C SER A 556 15.72 14.33 -12.00
N ASP A 557 16.99 14.51 -12.37
CA ASP A 557 18.11 14.49 -11.43
C ASP A 557 18.17 15.76 -10.55
N HIS A 558 17.44 16.82 -10.94
CA HIS A 558 17.42 18.13 -10.29
C HIS A 558 16.08 18.46 -9.63
N PHE A 559 15.03 17.70 -9.92
CA PHE A 559 13.71 17.91 -9.34
C PHE A 559 13.70 17.39 -7.89
N GLU A 560 13.13 18.18 -6.99
CA GLU A 560 13.10 17.89 -5.56
C GLU A 560 11.69 18.14 -5.00
N LEU A 561 11.14 17.11 -4.36
CA LEU A 561 9.90 17.22 -3.61
C LEU A 561 10.25 17.66 -2.19
N SER A 562 10.27 18.97 -1.98
CA SER A 562 10.66 19.59 -0.70
C SER A 562 9.81 20.83 -0.43
N SER A 563 9.72 21.22 0.84
CA SER A 563 9.11 22.49 1.26
C SER A 563 10.00 23.70 0.94
N LEU A 564 11.27 23.48 0.59
CA LEU A 564 12.19 24.48 0.07
C LEU A 564 12.97 23.88 -1.10
N PRO A 565 12.32 23.64 -2.26
CA PRO A 565 12.98 22.99 -3.38
C PRO A 565 14.05 23.92 -3.97
N GLY A 566 15.17 23.33 -4.39
CA GLY A 566 16.20 24.07 -5.11
C GLY A 566 15.66 24.76 -6.37
N THR A 567 16.16 25.95 -6.69
CA THR A 567 15.82 26.62 -7.95
C THR A 567 16.76 26.14 -9.05
N ILE A 568 16.19 25.58 -10.12
CA ILE A 568 16.93 25.13 -11.30
C ILE A 568 16.61 26.04 -12.48
N GLY A 569 17.56 26.18 -13.41
CA GLY A 569 17.52 27.08 -14.56
C GLY A 569 16.30 26.87 -15.45
N VAL A 570 15.85 25.61 -15.60
CA VAL A 570 14.64 25.24 -16.36
C VAL A 570 13.38 25.82 -15.72
N LEU A 571 13.18 25.59 -14.41
CA LEU A 571 12.00 26.08 -13.69
C LEU A 571 12.04 27.61 -13.56
N LYS A 572 13.23 28.20 -13.41
CA LYS A 572 13.43 29.66 -13.42
C LYS A 572 13.10 30.29 -14.77
N TYR A 573 13.38 29.60 -15.88
CA TYR A 573 12.96 30.03 -17.20
C TYR A 573 11.43 30.00 -17.31
N LEU A 574 10.81 28.89 -16.89
CA LEU A 574 9.37 28.67 -16.97
C LEU A 574 8.52 29.58 -16.07
N SER A 575 9.09 30.12 -14.99
CA SER A 575 8.36 31.08 -14.15
C SER A 575 8.17 32.43 -14.86
N GLY A 576 9.10 32.83 -15.73
CA GLY A 576 9.06 34.09 -16.47
C GLY A 576 8.64 33.99 -17.94
N THR A 577 8.75 32.81 -18.55
CA THR A 577 8.54 32.60 -20.00
C THR A 577 7.70 31.34 -20.24
N PRO A 578 6.70 31.37 -21.13
CA PRO A 578 6.01 30.16 -21.56
C PRO A 578 6.98 29.18 -22.25
N LEU A 579 6.77 27.87 -22.08
CA LEU A 579 7.58 26.88 -22.80
C LEU A 579 7.31 26.98 -24.32
N PRO A 580 8.35 27.09 -25.17
CA PRO A 580 8.16 27.11 -26.63
C PRO A 580 7.52 25.83 -27.17
N SER A 581 6.76 25.92 -28.26
CA SER A 581 6.02 24.79 -28.85
C SER A 581 6.90 23.64 -29.36
N HIS A 582 8.19 23.87 -29.61
CA HIS A 582 9.15 22.83 -29.97
C HIS A 582 9.77 22.12 -28.77
N ALA A 583 9.45 22.52 -27.53
CA ALA A 583 10.06 22.01 -26.32
C ALA A 583 9.03 21.35 -25.36
N ALA A 584 9.50 20.36 -24.63
CA ALA A 584 8.77 19.70 -23.54
C ALA A 584 9.73 19.42 -22.37
N ILE A 585 9.21 19.45 -21.15
CA ILE A 585 9.97 19.08 -19.95
C ILE A 585 9.63 17.65 -19.58
N LEU A 586 10.65 16.84 -19.32
CA LEU A 586 10.54 15.48 -18.82
C LEU A 586 10.99 15.43 -17.35
N CYS A 587 10.22 14.78 -16.50
CA CYS A 587 10.57 14.61 -15.09
C CYS A 587 10.14 13.23 -14.59
N GLY A 588 11.10 12.37 -14.29
CA GLY A 588 10.95 11.14 -13.51
C GLY A 588 11.21 11.40 -12.03
N LEU A 589 10.38 10.82 -11.17
CA LEU A 589 10.49 10.93 -9.72
C LEU A 589 11.48 9.87 -9.17
N VAL A 590 12.76 10.04 -9.53
CA VAL A 590 13.83 9.03 -9.36
C VAL A 590 14.58 9.09 -8.01
N LYS A 591 14.23 10.02 -7.12
CA LYS A 591 14.92 10.26 -5.83
C LYS A 591 14.22 9.57 -4.64
N ASN A 592 13.43 8.54 -4.90
CA ASN A 592 12.66 7.85 -3.87
C ASN A 592 13.58 6.99 -2.97
N GLN A 593 13.64 7.31 -1.68
CA GLN A 593 14.42 6.54 -0.69
C GLN A 593 13.57 5.51 0.06
N VAL A 594 12.25 5.70 0.14
CA VAL A 594 11.33 4.79 0.83
C VAL A 594 11.11 3.52 0.00
N TYR A 595 10.89 3.70 -1.31
CA TYR A 595 10.61 2.66 -2.29
C TYR A 595 11.48 2.88 -3.53
N SER A 596 12.75 2.49 -3.46
CA SER A 596 13.78 2.87 -4.44
C SER A 596 13.56 2.38 -5.88
N ASP A 597 12.77 1.32 -6.08
CA ASP A 597 12.41 0.80 -7.39
C ASP A 597 11.02 1.25 -7.86
N LEU A 598 10.32 2.11 -7.09
CA LEU A 598 9.08 2.75 -7.49
C LEU A 598 9.41 4.02 -8.27
N GLU A 599 8.89 4.12 -9.49
CA GLU A 599 9.06 5.29 -10.36
C GLU A 599 7.71 5.70 -10.95
N VAL A 600 7.54 7.00 -11.13
CA VAL A 600 6.52 7.61 -12.00
C VAL A 600 7.21 8.78 -12.70
N ALA A 601 6.88 9.02 -13.97
CA ALA A 601 7.35 10.18 -14.70
C ALA A 601 6.19 11.00 -15.24
N PHE A 602 6.47 12.25 -15.60
CA PHE A 602 5.52 13.11 -16.29
C PHE A 602 6.23 13.99 -17.31
N ILE A 603 5.50 14.35 -18.36
CA ILE A 603 5.91 15.33 -19.35
C ILE A 603 5.04 16.58 -19.18
N ILE A 604 5.68 17.75 -19.19
CA ILE A 604 5.03 19.06 -19.24
C ILE A 604 5.24 19.69 -20.61
N SER A 605 4.14 20.17 -21.20
CA SER A 605 4.19 21.03 -22.39
C SER A 605 3.08 22.08 -22.33
N GLU A 606 3.30 23.21 -23.00
CA GLU A 606 2.25 24.21 -23.23
C GLU A 606 1.64 24.08 -24.63
N GLU A 607 2.04 23.03 -25.38
CA GLU A 607 1.52 22.69 -26.70
C GLU A 607 0.50 21.54 -26.60
N GLU A 608 -0.79 21.88 -26.67
CA GLU A 608 -1.92 20.95 -26.47
C GLU A 608 -1.88 19.75 -27.43
N THR A 609 -1.47 19.98 -28.67
CA THR A 609 -1.39 18.93 -29.70
C THR A 609 -0.42 17.81 -29.32
N ILE A 610 0.71 18.16 -28.68
CA ILE A 610 1.71 17.20 -28.22
C ILE A 610 1.16 16.39 -27.05
N LEU A 611 0.53 17.03 -26.08
CA LEU A 611 0.01 16.33 -24.89
C LEU A 611 -1.13 15.38 -25.23
N LYS A 612 -2.05 15.78 -26.11
CA LYS A 612 -3.09 14.89 -26.63
C LYS A 612 -2.47 13.69 -27.36
N ALA A 613 -1.45 13.91 -28.19
CA ALA A 613 -0.76 12.83 -28.89
C ALA A 613 -0.06 11.89 -27.91
N LEU A 614 0.68 12.41 -26.93
CA LEU A 614 1.37 11.63 -25.90
C LEU A 614 0.40 10.82 -25.04
N SER A 615 -0.70 11.42 -24.58
CA SER A 615 -1.75 10.70 -23.82
C SER A 615 -2.31 9.52 -24.60
N LYS A 616 -2.63 9.73 -25.89
CA LYS A 616 -3.10 8.66 -26.77
C LYS A 616 -2.01 7.61 -27.05
N THR A 617 -0.74 8.02 -27.14
CA THR A 617 0.39 7.08 -27.24
C THR A 617 0.51 6.21 -25.99
N VAL A 618 0.34 6.77 -24.79
CA VAL A 618 0.29 6.00 -23.54
C VAL A 618 -0.83 4.98 -23.60
N GLU A 619 -2.04 5.36 -24.02
CA GLU A 619 -3.17 4.42 -24.17
C GLU A 619 -2.84 3.26 -25.10
N ILE A 620 -2.22 3.56 -26.25
CA ILE A 620 -1.91 2.56 -27.27
C ILE A 620 -0.77 1.63 -26.86
N LEU A 621 0.28 2.13 -26.22
CA LEU A 621 1.52 1.37 -25.98
C LEU A 621 1.66 0.84 -24.54
N GLU A 622 1.10 1.55 -23.55
CA GLU A 622 1.22 1.22 -22.13
C GLU A 622 -0.15 0.90 -21.49
N GLY A 623 -1.24 1.41 -22.06
CA GLY A 623 -2.57 1.44 -21.44
C GLY A 623 -2.68 2.64 -20.51
N ASN A 624 -2.27 2.49 -19.26
CA ASN A 624 -2.19 3.62 -18.32
C ASN A 624 -1.12 3.35 -17.24
N THR A 625 -0.76 4.37 -16.48
CA THR A 625 0.19 4.27 -15.36
C THR A 625 -0.43 3.52 -14.16
N SER A 626 0.34 3.08 -13.17
CA SER A 626 -0.23 2.48 -11.95
C SER A 626 -0.87 3.55 -11.06
N LEU A 627 -2.12 3.33 -10.64
CA LEU A 627 -2.83 4.23 -9.73
C LEU A 627 -2.19 4.27 -8.34
N ILE A 628 -1.67 3.15 -7.83
CA ILE A 628 -1.02 3.10 -6.51
C ILE A 628 0.28 3.89 -6.53
N SER A 629 1.08 3.80 -7.60
CA SER A 629 2.30 4.59 -7.74
C SER A 629 2.00 6.09 -7.79
N GLN A 630 0.91 6.49 -8.45
CA GLN A 630 0.44 7.88 -8.44
C GLN A 630 -0.10 8.32 -7.07
N ASN A 631 -0.77 7.43 -6.33
CA ASN A 631 -1.23 7.69 -4.97
C ASN A 631 -0.07 7.94 -4.01
N TYR A 632 1.03 7.22 -4.16
CA TYR A 632 2.25 7.42 -3.38
C TYR A 632 2.80 8.84 -3.53
N TYR A 633 3.21 9.21 -4.73
CA TYR A 633 3.73 10.57 -4.97
C TYR A 633 2.66 11.64 -4.78
N GLY A 634 1.41 11.32 -5.06
CA GLY A 634 0.27 12.21 -4.82
C GLY A 634 0.10 12.54 -3.33
N CYS A 635 0.39 11.61 -2.42
CA CYS A 635 0.43 11.89 -0.99
C CYS A 635 1.48 12.95 -0.68
N ILE A 636 2.70 12.78 -1.19
CA ILE A 636 3.82 13.71 -0.96
C ILE A 636 3.49 15.11 -1.49
N PHE A 637 3.01 15.20 -2.75
CA PHE A 637 2.59 16.49 -3.32
C PHE A 637 1.46 17.13 -2.51
N HIS A 638 0.48 16.33 -2.06
CA HIS A 638 -0.62 16.84 -1.27
C HIS A 638 -0.15 17.40 0.07
N GLU A 639 0.74 16.71 0.77
CA GLU A 639 1.31 17.20 2.03
C GLU A 639 2.06 18.53 1.82
N LEU A 640 2.90 18.61 0.78
CA LEU A 640 3.62 19.83 0.42
C LEU A 640 2.69 21.00 0.07
N LEU A 641 1.48 20.73 -0.44
CA LEU A 641 0.50 21.76 -0.81
C LEU A 641 -0.47 22.11 0.32
N SER A 642 -0.76 21.17 1.21
CA SER A 642 -1.87 21.25 2.18
C SER A 642 -1.76 22.39 3.20
N PHE A 643 -0.55 22.81 3.54
CA PHE A 643 -0.31 23.88 4.52
C PHE A 643 -0.10 25.26 3.89
N GLN A 644 0.00 25.34 2.55
CA GLN A 644 0.20 26.59 1.85
C GLN A 644 -1.14 27.30 1.62
N LEU A 645 -1.16 28.62 1.85
CA LEU A 645 -2.31 29.45 1.50
C LEU A 645 -2.39 29.58 -0.03
N THR A 646 -3.55 29.24 -0.59
CA THR A 646 -3.85 29.46 -2.00
C THR A 646 -3.68 30.95 -2.35
N ASP A 647 -3.00 31.20 -3.48
CA ASP A 647 -2.89 32.53 -4.12
C ASP A 647 -2.26 33.65 -3.24
N ARG A 648 -1.34 33.29 -2.34
CA ARG A 648 -0.59 34.27 -1.51
C ARG A 648 0.23 35.27 -2.33
N HIS A 649 0.67 34.88 -3.53
CA HIS A 649 1.51 35.69 -4.40
C HIS A 649 0.79 36.02 -5.71
N PRO A 650 0.85 37.28 -6.19
CA PRO A 650 0.31 37.64 -7.50
C PRO A 650 1.04 36.84 -8.58
N GLN A 651 0.30 36.42 -9.60
CA GLN A 651 0.88 35.72 -10.75
C GLN A 651 1.85 36.67 -11.46
N LEU A 652 3.08 36.21 -11.68
CA LEU A 652 4.04 36.93 -12.51
C LEU A 652 3.53 36.94 -13.96
N GLU A 653 3.47 38.13 -14.55
CA GLU A 653 3.23 38.27 -15.99
C GLU A 653 4.39 37.62 -16.75
N ARG A 654 4.08 36.57 -17.50
CA ARG A 654 5.03 35.93 -18.40
C ARG A 654 5.17 36.78 -19.67
N SER A 655 6.38 36.87 -20.21
CA SER A 655 6.60 37.58 -21.47
C SER A 655 5.90 36.87 -22.63
N GLU A 656 5.15 37.62 -23.45
CA GLU A 656 4.63 37.11 -24.73
C GLU A 656 5.79 36.93 -25.71
N ASN A 657 6.16 35.68 -26.00
CA ASN A 657 7.02 35.35 -27.12
C ASN A 657 6.82 33.89 -27.52
N SER A 658 5.93 33.63 -28.46
CA SER A 658 5.97 32.37 -29.22
C SER A 658 5.93 32.67 -30.72
N LYS A 659 7.10 32.52 -31.35
CA LYS A 659 7.15 32.34 -32.81
C LYS A 659 7.00 30.86 -33.07
N SER A 660 5.97 30.45 -33.81
CA SER A 660 5.82 29.08 -34.27
C SER A 660 7.01 28.72 -35.16
N VAL A 661 7.67 27.60 -34.86
CA VAL A 661 8.82 27.10 -35.63
C VAL A 661 8.38 25.82 -36.32
N ASP A 662 8.78 25.66 -37.58
CA ASP A 662 8.56 24.43 -38.32
C ASP A 662 9.49 23.36 -37.76
N VAL A 663 8.90 22.33 -37.13
CA VAL A 663 9.61 21.23 -36.46
C VAL A 663 9.03 19.91 -36.93
N ILE A 664 9.76 18.81 -36.75
CA ILE A 664 9.30 17.47 -37.15
C ILE A 664 7.85 17.21 -36.70
N GLY A 665 6.98 16.81 -37.62
CA GLY A 665 5.61 16.40 -37.30
C GLY A 665 5.57 15.05 -36.58
N PHE A 666 4.37 14.58 -36.21
CA PHE A 666 4.22 13.18 -35.81
C PHE A 666 4.45 12.27 -37.02
N ALA A 667 4.95 11.06 -36.79
CA ALA A 667 5.12 10.08 -37.87
C ALA A 667 3.78 9.85 -38.60
N THR A 668 3.80 9.65 -39.93
CA THR A 668 2.57 9.46 -40.72
C THR A 668 1.75 8.27 -40.22
N SER A 669 2.42 7.20 -39.78
CA SER A 669 1.78 6.04 -39.14
C SER A 669 1.13 6.41 -37.81
N ALA A 670 1.83 7.19 -36.97
CA ALA A 670 1.31 7.65 -35.70
C ALA A 670 0.10 8.56 -35.91
N THR A 671 0.19 9.57 -36.80
CA THR A 671 -0.91 10.48 -37.13
C THR A 671 -2.15 9.73 -37.63
N SER A 672 -1.96 8.76 -38.52
CA SER A 672 -3.05 7.94 -39.04
C SER A 672 -3.75 7.15 -37.92
N VAL A 673 -2.98 6.54 -37.01
CA VAL A 673 -3.57 5.78 -35.88
C VAL A 673 -4.21 6.72 -34.87
N LEU A 674 -3.55 7.81 -34.47
CA LEU A 674 -4.06 8.74 -33.45
C LEU A 674 -5.37 9.45 -33.87
N ASN A 675 -5.60 9.61 -35.18
CA ASN A 675 -6.82 10.20 -35.73
C ASN A 675 -7.94 9.18 -35.97
N ASN A 676 -7.60 7.92 -36.24
CA ASN A 676 -8.58 6.90 -36.65
C ASN A 676 -8.83 5.81 -35.60
N ALA A 677 -7.93 5.61 -34.64
CA ALA A 677 -8.07 4.62 -33.59
C ALA A 677 -9.16 5.06 -32.60
N GLU A 678 -10.02 4.12 -32.26
CA GLU A 678 -11.10 4.34 -31.32
C GLU A 678 -10.60 4.16 -29.89
N LEU A 679 -10.03 5.23 -29.35
CA LEU A 679 -9.49 5.31 -27.99
C LEU A 679 -10.54 5.83 -26.99
N SER A 680 -10.25 5.71 -25.71
CA SER A 680 -11.11 6.13 -24.59
C SER A 680 -11.57 7.58 -24.74
N ILE A 681 -12.86 7.83 -24.47
CA ILE A 681 -13.44 9.18 -24.56
C ILE A 681 -12.92 10.03 -23.39
N SER A 682 -12.44 11.24 -23.65
CA SER A 682 -11.98 12.15 -22.59
C SER A 682 -13.14 12.85 -21.89
N ASP A 683 -12.97 13.08 -20.58
CA ASP A 683 -13.87 13.91 -19.77
C ASP A 683 -13.67 15.40 -20.11
N ASP A 684 -14.50 15.89 -21.03
CA ASP A 684 -14.56 17.30 -21.43
C ASP A 684 -15.52 18.12 -20.53
N GLY A 685 -15.72 17.69 -19.27
CA GLY A 685 -16.58 18.37 -18.29
C GLY A 685 -17.96 17.72 -18.07
N TYR A 686 -18.12 16.44 -18.44
CA TYR A 686 -19.36 15.68 -18.30
C TYR A 686 -19.14 14.45 -17.41
N SER A 687 -20.13 14.06 -16.61
CA SER A 687 -20.09 12.77 -15.92
C SER A 687 -20.25 11.65 -16.96
N LEU A 688 -19.14 11.01 -17.33
CA LEU A 688 -19.08 9.90 -18.27
C LEU A 688 -19.14 8.55 -17.55
N VAL A 689 -19.84 7.59 -18.15
CA VAL A 689 -19.83 6.18 -17.73
C VAL A 689 -19.02 5.38 -18.74
N HIS A 690 -17.89 4.82 -18.29
CA HIS A 690 -16.91 4.15 -19.16
C HIS A 690 -17.16 2.64 -19.30
N MET A 691 -17.79 2.21 -20.40
CA MET A 691 -17.83 0.79 -20.81
C MET A 691 -16.82 0.48 -21.93
N ASP A 692 -15.99 1.44 -22.31
CA ASP A 692 -15.13 1.44 -23.50
C ASP A 692 -13.63 1.17 -23.22
N VAL A 693 -13.29 0.85 -21.96
CA VAL A 693 -11.92 0.70 -21.47
C VAL A 693 -11.59 -0.73 -21.09
N ASP A 694 -10.30 -1.10 -21.14
CA ASP A 694 -9.78 -2.39 -20.67
C ASP A 694 -9.40 -2.36 -19.17
N GLN A 695 -10.20 -1.62 -18.39
CA GLN A 695 -10.13 -1.54 -16.93
C GLN A 695 -11.38 -2.18 -16.34
N TRP A 696 -11.32 -2.53 -15.06
CA TRP A 696 -12.44 -3.14 -14.36
C TRP A 696 -12.55 -2.57 -12.94
N PHE A 697 -13.78 -2.35 -12.49
CA PHE A 697 -14.12 -1.59 -11.29
C PHE A 697 -14.95 -2.44 -10.31
N LEU A 698 -14.64 -3.73 -10.24
CA LEU A 698 -15.29 -4.65 -9.29
C LEU A 698 -14.79 -4.39 -7.86
N PRO A 699 -15.59 -4.73 -6.84
CA PRO A 699 -15.18 -4.58 -5.45
C PRO A 699 -13.89 -5.33 -5.13
N VAL A 700 -12.96 -4.64 -4.46
CA VAL A 700 -11.67 -5.19 -4.04
C VAL A 700 -11.87 -5.96 -2.73
N PRO A 701 -11.59 -7.28 -2.70
CA PRO A 701 -11.80 -8.10 -1.51
C PRO A 701 -10.87 -7.75 -0.34
N SER A 702 -11.29 -8.01 0.90
CA SER A 702 -10.46 -7.77 2.09
C SER A 702 -9.09 -8.46 2.02
N PRO A 703 -8.93 -9.74 1.63
CA PRO A 703 -7.61 -10.36 1.52
C PRO A 703 -6.66 -9.61 0.56
N VAL A 704 -7.20 -9.01 -0.49
CA VAL A 704 -6.44 -8.19 -1.45
C VAL A 704 -6.03 -6.86 -0.83
N LYS A 705 -6.96 -6.16 -0.17
CA LYS A 705 -6.67 -4.93 0.58
C LYS A 705 -5.59 -5.16 1.63
N ALA A 706 -5.66 -6.27 2.35
CA ALA A 706 -4.67 -6.68 3.35
C ALA A 706 -3.28 -6.87 2.72
N ALA A 707 -3.20 -7.63 1.63
CA ALA A 707 -1.93 -7.91 0.96
C ALA A 707 -1.29 -6.64 0.35
N ILE A 708 -2.10 -5.74 -0.23
CA ILE A 708 -1.65 -4.42 -0.69
C ILE A 708 -1.05 -3.65 0.49
N PHE A 709 -1.82 -3.44 1.57
CA PHE A 709 -1.35 -2.64 2.71
C PHE A 709 -0.06 -3.21 3.33
N GLU A 710 -0.03 -4.52 3.56
CA GLU A 710 1.13 -5.21 4.13
C GLU A 710 2.39 -5.04 3.29
N SER A 711 2.27 -5.13 1.96
CA SER A 711 3.42 -4.99 1.07
C SER A 711 4.13 -3.64 1.25
N PHE A 712 3.37 -2.56 1.43
CA PHE A 712 3.91 -1.22 1.69
C PHE A 712 4.34 -1.03 3.15
N ALA A 713 3.65 -1.68 4.11
CA ALA A 713 3.95 -1.58 5.54
C ALA A 713 5.25 -2.29 5.95
N ARG A 714 5.63 -3.35 5.22
CA ARG A 714 6.88 -4.09 5.46
C ARG A 714 8.12 -3.24 5.15
N GLN A 715 9.25 -3.66 5.70
CA GLN A 715 10.57 -3.11 5.40
C GLN A 715 11.51 -4.21 4.94
N ASN A 716 12.50 -3.84 4.13
CA ASN A 716 13.61 -4.71 3.72
C ASN A 716 13.16 -6.05 3.11
N LEU A 717 12.20 -6.00 2.17
CA LEU A 717 11.74 -7.19 1.44
C LEU A 717 12.93 -7.89 0.77
N THR A 718 13.13 -9.16 1.09
CA THR A 718 14.21 -9.96 0.49
C THR A 718 13.88 -10.38 -0.93
N GLU A 719 14.90 -10.69 -1.75
CA GLU A 719 14.69 -11.24 -3.10
C GLU A 719 13.80 -12.49 -3.08
N SER A 720 13.95 -13.34 -2.06
CA SER A 720 13.12 -14.54 -1.89
C SER A 720 11.64 -14.22 -1.65
N GLU A 721 11.31 -13.11 -1.00
CA GLU A 721 9.94 -12.69 -0.71
C GLU A 721 9.26 -12.05 -1.94
N ILE A 722 10.04 -11.51 -2.87
CA ILE A 722 9.53 -10.86 -4.09
C ILE A 722 9.74 -11.69 -5.36
N ASP A 723 10.42 -12.83 -5.30
CA ASP A 723 10.49 -13.76 -6.44
C ASP A 723 9.14 -14.46 -6.65
N VAL A 724 8.40 -13.96 -7.63
CA VAL A 724 7.10 -14.45 -8.08
C VAL A 724 7.19 -15.64 -9.04
N THR A 725 8.38 -15.92 -9.58
CA THR A 725 8.54 -16.86 -10.71
C THR A 725 8.07 -18.27 -10.40
N PRO A 726 8.38 -18.86 -9.23
CA PRO A 726 7.87 -20.19 -8.88
C PRO A 726 6.34 -20.20 -8.79
N SER A 727 5.74 -19.17 -8.18
CA SER A 727 4.29 -19.05 -8.02
C SER A 727 3.57 -18.88 -9.34
N ILE A 728 4.11 -18.07 -10.27
CA ILE A 728 3.53 -17.87 -11.60
C ILE A 728 3.67 -19.14 -12.46
N LYS A 729 4.81 -19.83 -12.41
CA LYS A 729 4.98 -21.13 -13.11
C LYS A 729 3.94 -22.15 -12.65
N GLN A 730 3.74 -22.26 -11.33
CA GLN A 730 2.73 -23.15 -10.77
C GLN A 730 1.32 -22.74 -11.20
N PHE A 731 1.00 -21.45 -11.12
CA PHE A 731 -0.29 -20.90 -11.55
C PHE A 731 -0.58 -21.19 -13.03
N VAL A 732 0.37 -20.90 -13.93
CA VAL A 732 0.24 -21.12 -15.38
C VAL A 732 0.01 -22.60 -15.68
N LYS A 733 0.70 -23.49 -14.96
CA LYS A 733 0.53 -24.93 -15.09
C LYS A 733 -0.84 -25.40 -14.58
N THR A 734 -1.29 -24.93 -13.42
CA THR A 734 -2.58 -25.30 -12.83
C THR A 734 -3.75 -24.82 -13.67
N GLU A 735 -3.71 -23.57 -14.13
CA GLU A 735 -4.85 -22.92 -14.78
C GLU A 735 -5.02 -23.26 -16.25
N TYR A 736 -3.91 -23.47 -16.97
CA TYR A 736 -3.92 -23.62 -18.42
C TYR A 736 -3.27 -24.91 -18.89
N GLY A 737 -2.64 -25.68 -18.00
CA GLY A 737 -1.80 -26.83 -18.36
C GLY A 737 -0.63 -26.45 -19.26
N PHE A 738 -0.25 -25.16 -19.34
CA PHE A 738 0.77 -24.70 -20.28
C PHE A 738 2.16 -25.20 -19.84
N PRO A 739 2.95 -25.81 -20.74
CA PRO A 739 4.22 -26.41 -20.38
C PRO A 739 5.27 -25.35 -20.07
N THR A 740 5.95 -25.51 -18.93
CA THR A 740 7.08 -24.66 -18.52
C THR A 740 8.26 -25.57 -18.18
N ASP A 741 9.40 -25.35 -18.82
CA ASP A 741 10.65 -26.08 -18.59
C ASP A 741 11.75 -25.15 -18.04
N SER A 742 12.99 -25.66 -17.95
CA SER A 742 14.15 -24.89 -17.49
C SER A 742 14.59 -23.81 -18.48
N SER A 743 14.26 -23.94 -19.77
CA SER A 743 14.53 -22.93 -20.82
C SER A 743 13.46 -21.84 -20.91
N THR A 744 12.31 -22.03 -20.25
CA THR A 744 11.21 -21.07 -20.27
C THR A 744 11.57 -19.82 -19.46
N GLU A 745 11.64 -18.68 -20.13
CA GLU A 745 11.89 -17.37 -19.54
C GLU A 745 10.57 -16.66 -19.24
N PHE A 746 10.45 -16.16 -18.00
CA PHE A 746 9.34 -15.32 -17.57
C PHE A 746 9.79 -13.87 -17.50
N ILE A 747 9.07 -13.00 -18.20
CA ILE A 747 9.30 -11.57 -18.24
C ILE A 747 8.09 -10.89 -17.60
N TYR A 748 8.34 -9.92 -16.72
CA TYR A 748 7.29 -9.22 -15.98
C TYR A 748 7.24 -7.74 -16.34
N SER A 749 6.04 -7.20 -16.39
CA SER A 749 5.78 -5.76 -16.52
C SER A 749 4.63 -5.35 -15.62
N ASP A 750 4.64 -4.10 -15.18
CA ASP A 750 3.46 -3.44 -14.62
C ASP A 750 2.45 -3.05 -15.71
N CYS A 751 2.74 -3.27 -17.00
CA CYS A 751 1.87 -2.91 -18.12
C CYS A 751 1.71 -4.08 -19.11
N LEU A 752 0.48 -4.61 -19.23
CA LEU A 752 0.17 -5.70 -20.17
C LEU A 752 0.37 -5.27 -21.63
N GLN A 753 -0.12 -4.08 -21.97
CA GLN A 753 0.00 -3.48 -23.30
C GLN A 753 1.46 -3.31 -23.72
N ALA A 754 2.35 -3.03 -22.77
CA ALA A 754 3.78 -2.87 -23.03
C ALA A 754 4.43 -4.19 -23.45
N LEU A 755 4.12 -5.31 -22.76
CA LEU A 755 4.59 -6.64 -23.14
C LEU A 755 4.11 -7.03 -24.54
N PHE A 756 2.83 -6.79 -24.84
CA PHE A 756 2.27 -7.01 -26.17
C PHE A 756 2.98 -6.15 -27.23
N SER A 757 3.19 -4.87 -26.97
CA SER A 757 3.89 -3.94 -27.86
C SER A 757 5.32 -4.40 -28.16
N LYS A 758 6.04 -4.95 -27.18
CA LYS A 758 7.38 -5.53 -27.42
C LYS A 758 7.33 -6.80 -28.27
N LEU A 759 6.31 -7.65 -28.12
CA LEU A 759 6.11 -8.81 -29.01
C LEU A 759 5.82 -8.39 -30.44
N VAL A 760 5.03 -7.34 -30.65
CA VAL A 760 4.81 -6.75 -31.98
C VAL A 760 6.14 -6.29 -32.59
N LEU A 761 7.04 -5.68 -31.80
CA LEU A 761 8.36 -5.29 -32.28
C LEU A 761 9.23 -6.49 -32.68
N CYS A 762 9.15 -7.60 -31.96
CA CYS A 762 9.77 -8.85 -32.38
C CYS A 762 9.20 -9.33 -33.73
N CYS A 763 7.88 -9.24 -33.94
CA CYS A 763 7.25 -9.57 -35.22
C CYS A 763 7.79 -8.70 -36.36
N VAL A 764 7.85 -7.38 -36.16
CA VAL A 764 8.40 -6.43 -37.14
C VAL A 764 9.86 -6.75 -37.46
N ARG A 765 10.69 -7.02 -36.44
CA ARG A 765 12.11 -7.34 -36.61
C ARG A 765 12.34 -8.60 -37.44
N GLU A 766 11.46 -9.58 -37.34
CA GLU A 766 11.55 -10.81 -38.12
C GLU A 766 10.99 -10.69 -39.54
N GLY A 767 10.41 -9.54 -39.90
CA GLY A 767 9.62 -9.37 -41.12
C GLY A 767 8.35 -10.23 -41.12
N GLY A 768 7.78 -10.47 -39.94
CA GLY A 768 6.56 -11.23 -39.73
C GLY A 768 5.30 -10.46 -40.10
N THR A 769 4.16 -11.16 -40.10
CA THR A 769 2.84 -10.58 -40.30
C THR A 769 1.92 -10.96 -39.15
N MET A 770 1.38 -9.96 -38.46
CA MET A 770 0.41 -10.12 -37.38
C MET A 770 -0.95 -10.52 -37.97
N CYS A 771 -1.49 -11.64 -37.50
CA CYS A 771 -2.77 -12.19 -37.90
C CYS A 771 -3.76 -12.02 -36.74
N PHE A 772 -4.76 -11.16 -36.91
CA PHE A 772 -5.81 -10.91 -35.91
C PHE A 772 -7.15 -11.46 -36.39
N PRO A 773 -7.80 -12.37 -35.66
CA PRO A 773 -9.21 -12.67 -35.91
C PRO A 773 -10.09 -11.43 -35.71
N ALA A 774 -11.10 -11.24 -36.55
CA ALA A 774 -12.17 -10.29 -36.30
C ALA A 774 -12.83 -10.64 -34.95
N GLY A 775 -13.02 -9.65 -34.08
CA GLY A 775 -13.32 -9.89 -32.66
C GLY A 775 -12.07 -10.02 -31.77
N SER A 776 -10.94 -9.43 -32.18
CA SER A 776 -9.78 -9.21 -31.29
C SER A 776 -9.91 -7.88 -30.55
N ASN A 777 -9.10 -7.68 -29.51
CA ASN A 777 -9.00 -6.39 -28.82
C ASN A 777 -8.53 -5.28 -29.78
N GLY A 778 -9.34 -4.22 -29.95
CA GLY A 778 -9.07 -3.10 -30.86
C GLY A 778 -7.84 -2.27 -30.47
N ASN A 779 -7.47 -2.23 -29.19
CA ASN A 779 -6.29 -1.52 -28.70
C ASN A 779 -5.01 -2.22 -29.17
N TYR A 780 -4.99 -3.55 -29.20
CA TYR A 780 -3.85 -4.32 -29.71
C TYR A 780 -3.68 -4.18 -31.22
N VAL A 781 -4.78 -4.16 -31.97
CA VAL A 781 -4.73 -3.87 -33.42
C VAL A 781 -4.18 -2.46 -33.66
N SER A 782 -4.62 -1.48 -32.86
CA SER A 782 -4.13 -0.10 -32.95
C SER A 782 -2.66 0.02 -32.59
N ALA A 783 -2.17 -0.70 -31.57
CA ALA A 783 -0.76 -0.78 -31.21
C ALA A 783 0.08 -1.41 -32.33
N ALA A 784 -0.40 -2.51 -32.93
CA ALA A 784 0.27 -3.12 -34.07
C ALA A 784 0.40 -2.17 -35.27
N LYS A 785 -0.68 -1.42 -35.57
CA LYS A 785 -0.66 -0.37 -36.61
C LYS A 785 0.30 0.77 -36.27
N PHE A 786 0.29 1.23 -35.01
CA PHE A 786 1.15 2.30 -34.53
C PHE A 786 2.64 1.94 -34.69
N LEU A 787 2.97 0.69 -34.37
CA LEU A 787 4.31 0.12 -34.50
C LEU A 787 4.66 -0.36 -35.93
N LYS A 788 3.82 -0.03 -36.92
CA LYS A 788 4.01 -0.34 -38.35
C LYS A 788 4.16 -1.84 -38.66
N ALA A 789 3.50 -2.71 -37.89
CA ALA A 789 3.48 -4.14 -38.20
C ALA A 789 2.64 -4.41 -39.45
N ASN A 790 3.06 -5.41 -40.25
CA ASN A 790 2.22 -5.97 -41.29
C ASN A 790 1.05 -6.68 -40.60
N ILE A 791 -0.19 -6.39 -41.02
CA ILE A 791 -1.39 -6.94 -40.39
C ILE A 791 -2.29 -7.61 -41.43
N VAL A 792 -2.77 -8.80 -41.09
CA VAL A 792 -3.84 -9.52 -41.80
C VAL A 792 -5.00 -9.72 -40.82
N HIS A 793 -6.19 -9.26 -41.22
CA HIS A 793 -7.42 -9.50 -40.49
C HIS A 793 -8.04 -10.83 -40.97
N ILE A 794 -8.26 -11.77 -40.06
CA ILE A 794 -8.91 -13.04 -40.35
C ILE A 794 -10.42 -12.88 -40.11
N PRO A 795 -11.27 -12.93 -41.14
CA PRO A 795 -12.71 -12.76 -40.96
C PRO A 795 -13.30 -13.93 -40.18
N THR A 796 -14.02 -13.63 -39.11
CA THR A 796 -14.80 -14.60 -38.34
C THR A 796 -16.30 -14.42 -38.62
N ASN A 797 -17.12 -15.40 -38.26
CA ASN A 797 -18.54 -15.44 -38.62
C ASN A 797 -19.45 -15.54 -37.39
N SER A 798 -20.67 -15.04 -37.51
CA SER A 798 -21.63 -15.02 -36.39
C SER A 798 -22.13 -16.41 -36.01
N GLU A 799 -22.18 -17.36 -36.95
CA GLU A 799 -22.67 -18.72 -36.70
C GLU A 799 -21.80 -19.48 -35.70
N GLN A 800 -20.50 -19.19 -35.68
CA GLN A 800 -19.53 -19.73 -34.72
C GLN A 800 -19.23 -18.74 -33.58
N GLY A 801 -20.07 -17.71 -33.38
CA GLY A 801 -19.89 -16.72 -32.32
C GLY A 801 -18.63 -15.86 -32.49
N PHE A 802 -18.15 -15.68 -33.72
CA PHE A 802 -16.90 -15.00 -34.07
C PHE A 802 -15.63 -15.68 -33.54
N LYS A 803 -15.69 -16.96 -33.19
CA LYS A 803 -14.50 -17.75 -32.86
C LYS A 803 -13.62 -17.97 -34.07
N LEU A 804 -12.30 -18.02 -33.84
CA LEU A 804 -11.33 -18.49 -34.83
C LEU A 804 -11.51 -20.01 -35.02
N THR A 805 -11.61 -20.47 -36.26
CA THR A 805 -11.74 -21.90 -36.57
C THR A 805 -10.58 -22.37 -37.44
N GLU A 806 -10.33 -23.68 -37.45
CA GLU A 806 -9.24 -24.27 -38.25
C GLU A 806 -9.37 -23.96 -39.75
N HIS A 807 -10.60 -24.00 -40.28
CA HIS A 807 -10.87 -23.79 -41.70
C HIS A 807 -10.49 -22.37 -42.16
N ILE A 808 -10.99 -21.34 -41.47
CA ILE A 808 -10.70 -19.95 -41.81
C ILE A 808 -9.24 -19.58 -41.55
N LEU A 809 -8.63 -20.18 -40.52
CA LEU A 809 -7.23 -19.97 -40.20
C LEU A 809 -6.32 -20.53 -41.29
N ASN A 810 -6.56 -21.78 -41.74
CA ASN A 810 -5.79 -22.37 -42.83
C ASN A 810 -5.85 -21.50 -44.09
N GLN A 811 -7.05 -21.05 -44.47
CA GLN A 811 -7.24 -20.21 -45.65
C GLN A 811 -6.48 -18.87 -45.53
N ALA A 812 -6.47 -18.26 -44.35
CA ALA A 812 -5.72 -17.01 -44.13
C ALA A 812 -4.20 -17.24 -44.19
N LEU A 813 -3.71 -18.28 -43.50
CA LEU A 813 -2.27 -18.54 -43.35
C LEU A 813 -1.59 -19.01 -44.65
N GLU A 814 -2.32 -19.60 -45.60
CA GLU A 814 -1.78 -19.99 -46.92
C GLU A 814 -1.13 -18.82 -47.68
N THR A 815 -1.59 -17.59 -47.43
CA THR A 815 -1.11 -16.38 -48.13
C THR A 815 -0.09 -15.58 -47.33
N VAL A 816 0.23 -15.98 -46.10
CA VAL A 816 1.02 -15.18 -45.15
C VAL A 816 2.42 -15.79 -44.95
N LYS A 817 3.45 -14.95 -45.06
CA LYS A 817 4.83 -15.33 -44.73
C LYS A 817 5.11 -15.03 -43.25
N LYS A 818 5.72 -15.98 -42.55
CA LYS A 818 6.06 -15.88 -41.11
C LYS A 818 4.88 -15.36 -40.28
N PRO A 819 3.77 -16.11 -40.22
CA PRO A 819 2.57 -15.65 -39.55
C PRO A 819 2.77 -15.55 -38.03
N TRP A 820 2.29 -14.46 -37.44
CA TRP A 820 2.20 -14.24 -36.01
C TRP A 820 0.72 -14.18 -35.60
N VAL A 821 0.19 -15.23 -35.01
CA VAL A 821 -1.25 -15.36 -34.75
C VAL A 821 -1.57 -14.93 -33.32
N TYR A 822 -2.44 -13.93 -33.17
CA TYR A 822 -2.97 -13.52 -31.86
C TYR A 822 -4.23 -14.29 -31.52
N ILE A 823 -4.30 -14.83 -30.30
CA ILE A 823 -5.46 -15.55 -29.77
C ILE A 823 -5.75 -15.03 -28.37
N SER A 824 -6.93 -14.45 -28.16
CA SER A 824 -7.44 -14.13 -26.82
C SER A 824 -8.19 -15.35 -26.27
N GLY A 825 -7.70 -15.96 -25.19
CA GLY A 825 -8.35 -17.09 -24.56
C GLY A 825 -7.70 -17.54 -23.26
N PRO A 826 -8.37 -18.32 -22.40
CA PRO A 826 -9.60 -19.07 -22.73
C PRO A 826 -10.85 -18.26 -23.02
N THR A 827 -11.04 -17.14 -22.34
CA THR A 827 -12.12 -16.18 -22.62
C THR A 827 -11.70 -15.17 -23.68
N ILE A 828 -12.52 -15.05 -24.73
CA ILE A 828 -12.30 -14.14 -25.85
C ILE A 828 -12.75 -12.73 -25.48
N ASN A 829 -11.84 -11.75 -25.52
CA ASN A 829 -12.21 -10.33 -25.49
C ASN A 829 -12.31 -9.80 -26.93
N PRO A 830 -13.47 -9.30 -27.40
CA PRO A 830 -14.61 -8.79 -26.61
C PRO A 830 -15.87 -9.65 -26.49
N THR A 831 -15.93 -10.84 -27.11
CA THR A 831 -17.20 -11.59 -27.21
C THR A 831 -17.64 -12.25 -25.91
N GLY A 832 -16.71 -12.53 -25.00
CA GLY A 832 -16.95 -13.26 -23.76
C GLY A 832 -17.19 -14.76 -23.95
N LEU A 833 -16.97 -15.30 -25.16
CA LEU A 833 -17.08 -16.74 -25.43
C LEU A 833 -15.80 -17.48 -25.04
N LEU A 834 -15.90 -18.79 -24.82
CA LEU A 834 -14.79 -19.66 -24.40
C LEU A 834 -14.29 -20.54 -25.54
N TYR A 835 -12.97 -20.64 -25.69
CA TYR A 835 -12.37 -21.72 -26.48
C TYR A 835 -12.26 -22.99 -25.63
N SER A 836 -12.66 -24.13 -26.19
CA SER A 836 -12.44 -25.46 -25.63
C SER A 836 -11.02 -25.98 -25.94
N ASN A 837 -10.59 -27.03 -25.23
CA ASN A 837 -9.31 -27.71 -25.55
C ASN A 837 -9.27 -28.25 -26.98
N GLN A 838 -10.39 -28.78 -27.49
CA GLN A 838 -10.46 -29.33 -28.84
C GLN A 838 -10.35 -28.23 -29.91
N GLU A 839 -11.05 -27.10 -29.72
CA GLU A 839 -10.92 -25.94 -30.62
C GLU A 839 -9.48 -25.43 -30.64
N MET A 840 -8.84 -25.31 -29.46
CA MET A 840 -7.43 -24.89 -29.39
C MET A 840 -6.46 -25.91 -30.00
N GLU A 841 -6.69 -27.22 -29.84
CA GLU A 841 -5.86 -28.25 -30.48
C GLU A 841 -5.91 -28.15 -32.01
N SER A 842 -7.10 -27.94 -32.59
CA SER A 842 -7.28 -27.69 -34.02
C SER A 842 -6.59 -26.40 -34.49
N ILE A 843 -6.76 -25.29 -33.76
CA ILE A 843 -6.15 -23.99 -34.08
C ILE A 843 -4.61 -24.07 -34.03
N LEU A 844 -4.05 -24.61 -32.96
CA LEU A 844 -2.61 -24.73 -32.77
C LEU A 844 -1.98 -25.70 -33.78
N SER A 845 -2.69 -26.77 -34.15
CA SER A 845 -2.26 -27.69 -35.20
C SER A 845 -2.17 -26.99 -36.57
N ALA A 846 -3.16 -26.16 -36.91
CA ALA A 846 -3.10 -25.31 -38.11
C ALA A 846 -1.91 -24.35 -38.05
N CYS A 847 -1.72 -23.62 -36.95
CA CYS A 847 -0.56 -22.74 -36.77
C CYS A 847 0.78 -23.47 -36.93
N SER A 848 0.91 -24.67 -36.37
CA SER A 848 2.12 -25.49 -36.45
C SER A 848 2.47 -25.89 -37.90
N ARG A 849 1.46 -26.24 -38.71
CA ARG A 849 1.65 -26.56 -40.13
C ARG A 849 2.31 -25.42 -40.91
N PHE A 850 1.97 -24.17 -40.60
CA PHE A 850 2.53 -22.99 -41.25
C PHE A 850 3.75 -22.40 -40.54
N GLY A 851 4.24 -23.04 -39.46
CA GLY A 851 5.37 -22.52 -38.68
C GLY A 851 5.08 -21.17 -38.02
N ALA A 852 3.84 -20.95 -37.61
CA ALA A 852 3.40 -19.67 -37.03
C ALA A 852 3.99 -19.44 -35.63
N ARG A 853 4.24 -18.17 -35.29
CA ARG A 853 4.45 -17.77 -33.91
C ARG A 853 3.10 -17.40 -33.29
N VAL A 854 2.68 -18.09 -32.24
CA VAL A 854 1.35 -17.90 -31.64
C VAL A 854 1.48 -17.12 -30.33
N MET A 855 0.71 -16.05 -30.19
CA MET A 855 0.55 -15.31 -28.94
C MET A 855 -0.81 -15.68 -28.33
N ILE A 856 -0.78 -16.41 -27.22
CA ILE A 856 -2.00 -16.69 -26.44
C ILE A 856 -2.09 -15.65 -25.32
N ASP A 857 -3.13 -14.83 -25.35
CA ASP A 857 -3.41 -13.83 -24.33
C ASP A 857 -4.53 -14.30 -23.39
N THR A 858 -4.13 -14.59 -22.16
CA THR A 858 -4.99 -15.09 -21.08
C THR A 858 -5.51 -13.99 -20.16
N SER A 859 -5.19 -12.72 -20.43
CA SER A 859 -5.39 -11.61 -19.49
C SER A 859 -6.84 -11.28 -19.19
N PHE A 860 -7.76 -11.66 -20.08
CA PHE A 860 -9.21 -11.45 -19.93
C PHE A 860 -9.95 -12.67 -19.38
N SER A 861 -9.22 -13.70 -18.94
CA SER A 861 -9.77 -14.97 -18.44
C SER A 861 -9.68 -15.06 -16.92
N GLY A 862 -10.47 -15.95 -16.31
CA GLY A 862 -10.49 -16.24 -14.88
C GLY A 862 -11.76 -15.90 -14.13
N LEU A 863 -12.72 -15.29 -14.82
CA LEU A 863 -14.04 -14.95 -14.29
C LEU A 863 -15.13 -15.51 -15.23
N GLU A 864 -14.97 -16.77 -15.62
CA GLU A 864 -15.98 -17.48 -16.40
C GLU A 864 -17.18 -17.86 -15.51
N PHE A 865 -18.41 -17.87 -16.03
CA PHE A 865 -19.61 -18.26 -15.25
C PHE A 865 -20.35 -19.47 -15.86
N GLU A 866 -20.32 -19.66 -17.18
CA GLU A 866 -20.90 -20.86 -17.81
C GLU A 866 -19.86 -21.99 -17.93
N TYR A 867 -19.71 -22.78 -16.86
CA TYR A 867 -18.72 -23.87 -16.77
C TYR A 867 -19.21 -25.25 -17.22
N GLU A 868 -20.53 -25.47 -17.39
CA GLU A 868 -21.07 -26.80 -17.68
C GLU A 868 -20.51 -27.35 -18.99
N GLY A 869 -19.71 -28.42 -18.90
CA GLY A 869 -19.13 -29.12 -20.05
C GLY A 869 -17.85 -28.51 -20.63
N TRP A 870 -17.38 -27.33 -20.17
CA TRP A 870 -16.15 -26.71 -20.71
C TRP A 870 -14.87 -27.42 -20.26
N GLY A 871 -14.82 -27.88 -18.99
CA GLY A 871 -13.73 -28.71 -18.46
C GLY A 871 -12.38 -28.01 -18.26
N GLY A 872 -12.31 -26.69 -18.48
CA GLY A 872 -11.09 -25.89 -18.33
C GLY A 872 -10.06 -26.10 -19.44
N TRP A 873 -8.96 -25.36 -19.38
CA TRP A 873 -7.84 -25.53 -20.31
C TRP A 873 -6.76 -26.48 -19.78
N ASN A 874 -6.27 -27.36 -20.64
CA ASN A 874 -5.07 -28.14 -20.42
C ASN A 874 -4.30 -28.28 -21.74
N LEU A 875 -3.54 -27.23 -22.07
CA LEU A 875 -2.81 -27.12 -23.33
C LEU A 875 -1.57 -28.01 -23.39
N GLY A 876 -1.13 -28.60 -22.27
CA GLY A 876 0.13 -29.33 -22.18
C GLY A 876 0.18 -30.57 -23.08
N SER A 877 -0.93 -31.31 -23.18
CA SER A 877 -1.01 -32.48 -24.05
C SER A 877 -0.97 -32.10 -25.53
N CYS A 878 -1.61 -31.00 -25.93
CA CYS A 878 -1.59 -30.48 -27.29
C CYS A 878 -0.19 -29.95 -27.66
N LEU A 879 0.37 -29.07 -26.84
CA LEU A 879 1.66 -28.43 -27.11
C LEU A 879 2.80 -29.45 -27.13
N SER A 880 2.82 -30.44 -26.23
CA SER A 880 3.85 -31.49 -26.24
C SER A 880 3.84 -32.35 -27.52
N LYS A 881 2.66 -32.70 -28.04
CA LYS A 881 2.51 -33.38 -29.33
C LYS A 881 3.07 -32.53 -30.47
N LEU A 882 2.74 -31.24 -30.51
CA LEU A 882 3.14 -30.32 -31.58
C LEU A 882 4.65 -30.01 -31.56
N SER A 883 5.25 -29.86 -30.38
CA SER A 883 6.69 -29.63 -30.23
C SER A 883 7.53 -30.81 -30.73
N SER A 884 6.99 -32.03 -30.67
CA SER A 884 7.70 -33.26 -31.06
C SER A 884 7.52 -33.63 -32.54
N SER A 885 6.55 -33.02 -33.24
CA SER A 885 6.12 -33.40 -34.60
C SER A 885 6.12 -32.25 -35.61
N GLY A 886 6.45 -31.02 -35.19
CA GLY A 886 6.16 -29.79 -35.93
C GLY A 886 7.34 -29.09 -36.61
N ASN A 887 6.99 -27.99 -37.31
CA ASN A 887 7.90 -27.07 -37.97
C ASN A 887 8.80 -26.33 -36.93
N PRO A 888 10.14 -26.26 -37.12
CA PRO A 888 11.04 -25.65 -36.14
C PRO A 888 10.81 -24.15 -35.91
N SER A 889 10.06 -23.47 -36.79
CA SER A 889 9.69 -22.06 -36.63
C SER A 889 8.45 -21.84 -35.75
N PHE A 890 7.67 -22.91 -35.49
CA PHE A 890 6.48 -22.82 -34.65
C PHE A 890 6.87 -22.63 -33.18
N CYS A 891 6.30 -21.61 -32.54
CA CYS A 891 6.43 -21.40 -31.10
C CYS A 891 5.16 -20.77 -30.54
N VAL A 892 4.93 -20.96 -29.24
CA VAL A 892 3.76 -20.43 -28.55
C VAL A 892 4.23 -19.64 -27.34
N SER A 893 3.86 -18.37 -27.30
CA SER A 893 4.11 -17.47 -26.17
C SER A 893 2.82 -17.28 -25.39
N LEU A 894 2.93 -17.26 -24.06
CA LEU A 894 1.78 -17.01 -23.18
C LEU A 894 1.90 -15.62 -22.56
N LEU A 895 0.98 -14.74 -22.92
CA LEU A 895 0.79 -13.41 -22.33
C LEU A 895 -0.33 -13.50 -21.29
N GLY A 896 -0.13 -12.91 -20.11
CA GLY A 896 -1.15 -12.92 -19.07
C GLY A 896 -1.10 -11.74 -18.13
N GLY A 897 -2.27 -11.21 -17.78
CA GLY A 897 -2.51 -10.27 -16.70
C GLY A 897 -3.12 -10.98 -15.50
N LEU A 898 -2.66 -10.64 -14.29
CA LEU A 898 -3.16 -11.27 -13.06
C LEU A 898 -4.25 -10.46 -12.35
N SER A 899 -4.50 -9.22 -12.77
CA SER A 899 -5.37 -8.30 -12.03
C SER A 899 -6.79 -8.84 -11.88
N LEU A 900 -7.41 -9.31 -12.97
CA LEU A 900 -8.77 -9.90 -12.93
C LEU A 900 -8.83 -11.15 -12.05
N LYS A 901 -7.88 -12.08 -12.21
CA LYS A 901 -7.86 -13.35 -11.47
C LYS A 901 -7.57 -13.20 -9.98
N LEU A 902 -6.85 -12.15 -9.61
CA LEU A 902 -6.51 -11.84 -8.22
C LEU A 902 -7.37 -10.73 -7.63
N LEU A 903 -8.37 -10.24 -8.38
CA LEU A 903 -9.28 -9.17 -7.97
C LEU A 903 -8.54 -7.96 -7.39
N SER A 904 -7.40 -7.60 -7.98
CA SER A 904 -6.48 -6.60 -7.44
C SER A 904 -6.73 -5.15 -7.85
N GLY A 905 -7.61 -4.92 -8.83
CA GLY A 905 -8.15 -3.64 -9.31
C GLY A 905 -7.09 -2.62 -9.72
N ALA A 906 -6.40 -2.06 -8.73
CA ALA A 906 -5.35 -1.07 -8.90
C ALA A 906 -3.95 -1.64 -9.13
N LEU A 907 -3.67 -2.90 -8.76
CA LEU A 907 -2.36 -3.49 -9.05
C LEU A 907 -2.31 -3.89 -10.52
N LYS A 908 -1.37 -3.33 -11.25
CA LYS A 908 -1.05 -3.75 -12.61
C LYS A 908 0.16 -4.68 -12.58
N PHE A 909 -0.08 -5.93 -12.95
CA PHE A 909 0.97 -6.95 -13.02
C PHE A 909 0.66 -7.90 -14.18
N ALA A 910 1.60 -7.96 -15.13
CA ALA A 910 1.54 -8.80 -16.31
C ALA A 910 2.81 -9.65 -16.43
N PHE A 911 2.67 -10.81 -17.04
CA PHE A 911 3.75 -11.73 -17.34
C PHE A 911 3.71 -12.18 -18.79
N LEU A 912 4.89 -12.52 -19.31
CA LEU A 912 5.09 -13.14 -20.60
C LEU A 912 6.00 -14.36 -20.43
N SER A 913 5.54 -15.51 -20.91
CA SER A 913 6.31 -16.76 -20.95
C SER A 913 6.81 -17.00 -22.37
N LEU A 914 8.12 -17.11 -22.53
CA LEU A 914 8.81 -17.42 -23.79
C LEU A 914 9.64 -18.69 -23.64
N ASN A 915 9.63 -19.56 -24.65
CA ASN A 915 10.40 -20.81 -24.66
C ASN A 915 11.33 -20.95 -25.88
N GLU A 916 11.31 -19.98 -26.81
CA GLU A 916 12.12 -20.02 -28.03
C GLU A 916 13.33 -19.05 -27.89
N PRO A 917 14.58 -19.54 -27.94
CA PRO A 917 15.77 -18.73 -27.66
C PRO A 917 15.95 -17.49 -28.54
N LEU A 918 15.64 -17.57 -29.85
CA LEU A 918 15.80 -16.42 -30.76
C LEU A 918 14.79 -15.33 -30.43
N LEU A 919 13.55 -15.70 -30.09
CA LEU A 919 12.52 -14.77 -29.64
C LEU A 919 12.89 -14.12 -28.31
N ILE A 920 13.46 -14.88 -27.38
CA ILE A 920 13.97 -14.36 -26.11
C ILE A 920 15.06 -13.30 -26.36
N GLU A 921 16.04 -13.60 -27.21
CA GLU A 921 17.10 -12.66 -27.57
C GLU A 921 16.55 -11.43 -28.30
N ALA A 922 15.59 -11.64 -29.20
CA ALA A 922 14.90 -10.55 -29.89
C ALA A 922 14.16 -9.64 -28.89
N PHE A 923 13.45 -10.21 -27.92
CA PHE A 923 12.72 -9.45 -26.91
C PHE A 923 13.68 -8.63 -26.04
N ARG A 924 14.78 -9.24 -25.58
CA ARG A 924 15.82 -8.57 -24.76
C ARG A 924 16.51 -7.39 -25.46
N SER A 925 16.37 -7.26 -26.78
CA SER A 925 16.84 -6.09 -27.52
C SER A 925 16.00 -4.83 -27.31
N PHE A 926 14.84 -4.94 -26.65
CA PHE A 926 13.91 -3.86 -26.32
C PHE A 926 13.80 -3.65 -24.79
N PRO A 927 14.79 -3.01 -24.14
CA PRO A 927 14.89 -2.97 -22.68
C PRO A 927 13.92 -1.99 -21.99
N GLY A 928 13.30 -1.06 -22.72
CA GLY A 928 12.40 -0.02 -22.20
C GLY A 928 11.02 -0.53 -21.79
N LEU A 929 11.01 -1.53 -20.89
CA LEU A 929 9.82 -2.08 -20.26
C LEU A 929 9.76 -1.60 -18.81
N SER A 930 8.64 -1.02 -18.39
CA SER A 930 8.43 -0.72 -16.97
C SER A 930 8.27 -2.03 -16.19
N LYS A 931 9.00 -2.13 -15.08
CA LYS A 931 9.11 -3.35 -14.27
C LYS A 931 8.17 -3.23 -13.07
N PRO A 932 7.53 -4.33 -12.64
CA PRO A 932 6.74 -4.29 -11.41
C PRO A 932 7.61 -3.96 -10.21
N HIS A 933 7.09 -3.09 -9.36
CA HIS A 933 7.69 -2.69 -8.11
C HIS A 933 7.78 -3.88 -7.12
N CYS A 934 8.71 -3.82 -6.16
CA CYS A 934 8.87 -4.88 -5.16
C CYS A 934 7.60 -5.16 -4.34
N THR A 935 6.78 -4.13 -4.05
CA THR A 935 5.52 -4.31 -3.31
C THR A 935 4.43 -4.99 -4.16
N ASP A 936 4.39 -4.72 -5.47
CA ASP A 936 3.50 -5.40 -6.41
C ASP A 936 3.87 -6.89 -6.48
N LYS A 937 5.16 -7.19 -6.63
CA LYS A 937 5.67 -8.57 -6.65
C LYS A 937 5.32 -9.33 -5.38
N TYR A 938 5.56 -8.71 -4.21
CA TYR A 938 5.20 -9.30 -2.93
C TYR A 938 3.69 -9.59 -2.84
N THR A 939 2.87 -8.61 -3.21
CA THR A 939 1.41 -8.74 -3.16
C THR A 939 0.93 -9.87 -4.07
N ILE A 940 1.41 -9.92 -5.31
CA ILE A 940 1.06 -10.97 -6.28
C ILE A 940 1.48 -12.35 -5.78
N LYS A 941 2.69 -12.49 -5.25
CA LYS A 941 3.16 -13.75 -4.66
C LYS A 941 2.25 -14.20 -3.52
N LYS A 942 1.90 -13.29 -2.61
CA LYS A 942 1.04 -13.58 -1.47
C LYS A 942 -0.37 -14.00 -1.92
N LEU A 943 -0.95 -13.29 -2.88
CA LEU A 943 -2.29 -13.61 -3.40
C LEU A 943 -2.32 -14.93 -4.16
N LEU A 944 -1.28 -15.26 -4.92
CA LEU A 944 -1.15 -16.58 -5.55
C LEU A 944 -1.04 -17.70 -4.50
N ALA A 945 -0.29 -17.49 -3.42
CA ALA A 945 -0.21 -18.46 -2.34
C ALA A 945 -1.55 -18.65 -1.60
N LEU A 946 -2.31 -17.56 -1.37
CA LEU A 946 -3.64 -17.63 -0.77
C LEU A 946 -4.66 -18.35 -1.67
N ARG A 947 -4.51 -18.25 -3.00
CA ARG A 947 -5.38 -18.93 -3.96
C ARG A 947 -5.19 -20.45 -3.98
N GLU A 948 -3.99 -20.94 -3.66
CA GLU A 948 -3.69 -22.39 -3.60
C GLU A 948 -4.21 -23.05 -2.30
N GLN A 949 -4.56 -22.26 -1.27
CA GLN A 949 -5.10 -22.76 -0.02
C GLN A 949 -6.61 -23.06 -0.15
N LYS A 950 -7.08 -24.17 0.43
CA LYS A 950 -8.51 -24.55 0.42
C LYS A 950 -9.31 -23.64 1.36
N GLY A 951 -10.33 -22.96 0.83
CA GLY A 951 -11.10 -21.93 1.55
C GLY A 951 -10.33 -20.60 1.58
N GLY A 952 -10.94 -19.52 1.12
CA GLY A 952 -10.27 -18.21 1.00
C GLY A 952 -10.57 -17.48 -0.31
N MET A 953 -9.53 -17.15 -1.08
CA MET A 953 -9.64 -16.32 -2.31
C MET A 953 -10.56 -16.94 -3.38
N LEU A 954 -10.67 -18.27 -3.44
CA LEU A 954 -11.54 -18.97 -4.39
C LEU A 954 -13.03 -18.69 -4.15
N ASP A 955 -13.47 -18.60 -2.89
CA ASP A 955 -14.87 -18.30 -2.55
C ASP A 955 -15.23 -16.87 -2.95
N VAL A 956 -14.29 -15.95 -2.76
CA VAL A 956 -14.40 -14.54 -3.18
C VAL A 956 -14.49 -14.43 -4.71
N VAL A 957 -13.66 -15.17 -5.44
CA VAL A 957 -13.71 -15.22 -6.90
C VAL A 957 -15.05 -15.78 -7.39
N ALA A 958 -15.57 -16.84 -6.75
CA ALA A 958 -16.88 -17.40 -7.09
C ALA A 958 -18.02 -16.39 -6.91
N GLU A 959 -17.96 -15.53 -5.89
CA GLU A 959 -18.95 -14.48 -5.70
C GLU A 959 -18.85 -13.41 -6.80
N GLN A 960 -17.64 -13.00 -7.19
CA GLN A 960 -17.46 -12.05 -8.30
C GLN A 960 -17.96 -12.62 -9.63
N ILE A 961 -17.76 -13.92 -9.87
CA ILE A 961 -18.30 -14.64 -11.03
C ILE A 961 -19.83 -14.53 -11.06
N ARG A 962 -20.53 -14.73 -9.93
CA ARG A 962 -22.00 -14.58 -9.85
C ARG A 962 -22.46 -13.15 -10.10
N ILE A 963 -21.73 -12.16 -9.59
CA ILE A 963 -22.02 -10.74 -9.85
C ILE A 963 -21.95 -10.46 -11.35
N LEU A 964 -20.88 -10.91 -12.02
CA LEU A 964 -20.71 -10.74 -13.46
C LEU A 964 -21.76 -11.49 -14.26
N GLU A 965 -22.13 -12.72 -13.88
CA GLU A 965 -23.20 -13.49 -14.53
C GLU A 965 -24.54 -12.75 -14.47
N ASN A 966 -24.91 -12.24 -13.29
CA ASN A 966 -26.14 -11.48 -13.10
C ASN A 966 -26.12 -10.19 -13.93
N ARG A 967 -25.01 -9.44 -13.91
CA ARG A 967 -24.85 -8.23 -14.73
C ARG A 967 -24.92 -8.54 -16.22
N ALA A 968 -24.31 -9.64 -16.68
CA ALA A 968 -24.37 -10.09 -18.06
C ALA A 968 -25.83 -10.35 -18.49
N LYS A 969 -26.59 -11.05 -17.63
CA LYS A 969 -28.02 -11.31 -17.86
C LYS A 969 -28.84 -10.02 -17.94
N ARG A 970 -28.66 -9.11 -16.98
CA ARG A 970 -29.40 -7.84 -16.92
C ARG A 970 -29.08 -6.92 -18.09
N LEU A 971 -27.80 -6.78 -18.44
CA LEU A 971 -27.39 -5.98 -19.59
C LEU A 971 -27.97 -6.56 -20.89
N LYS A 972 -27.94 -7.89 -21.05
CA LYS A 972 -28.57 -8.57 -22.19
C LYS A 972 -30.05 -8.21 -22.30
N GLU A 973 -30.82 -8.38 -21.21
CA GLU A 973 -32.26 -8.09 -21.19
C GLU A 973 -32.55 -6.63 -21.60
N VAL A 974 -31.78 -5.67 -21.08
CA VAL A 974 -31.91 -4.25 -21.43
C VAL A 974 -31.55 -3.99 -22.88
N LEU A 975 -30.43 -4.52 -23.38
CA LEU A 975 -30.00 -4.38 -24.77
C LEU A 975 -31.04 -4.95 -25.74
N GLU A 976 -31.55 -6.16 -25.49
CA GLU A 976 -32.61 -6.79 -26.30
C GLU A 976 -33.89 -5.95 -26.30
N SER A 977 -34.32 -5.45 -25.14
CA SER A 977 -35.48 -4.54 -25.05
C SER A 977 -35.26 -3.21 -25.80
N CYS A 978 -34.00 -2.77 -25.92
CA CYS A 978 -33.62 -1.58 -26.68
C CYS A 978 -33.40 -1.86 -28.18
N GLY A 979 -33.69 -3.07 -28.65
CA GLY A 979 -33.57 -3.45 -30.07
C GLY A 979 -32.15 -3.83 -30.51
N TRP A 980 -31.34 -4.38 -29.61
CA TRP A 980 -30.02 -4.94 -29.92
C TRP A 980 -30.05 -6.46 -29.98
N SER A 981 -29.33 -7.04 -30.92
CA SER A 981 -29.03 -8.48 -30.98
C SER A 981 -27.76 -8.77 -30.20
N VAL A 982 -27.88 -9.42 -29.05
CA VAL A 982 -26.77 -9.68 -28.13
C VAL A 982 -26.15 -11.05 -28.39
N LEU A 983 -24.82 -11.11 -28.50
CA LEU A 983 -24.09 -12.37 -28.42
C LEU A 983 -23.89 -12.70 -26.94
N LYS A 984 -24.53 -13.77 -26.45
CA LYS A 984 -24.48 -14.15 -25.04
C LYS A 984 -23.03 -14.53 -24.64
N PRO A 985 -22.40 -13.84 -23.67
CA PRO A 985 -21.10 -14.23 -23.16
C PRO A 985 -21.21 -15.45 -22.23
N CYS A 986 -20.14 -16.22 -22.14
CA CYS A 986 -19.97 -17.34 -21.20
C CYS A 986 -19.02 -16.99 -20.05
N GLY A 987 -18.26 -15.89 -20.16
CA GLY A 987 -17.29 -15.47 -19.16
C GLY A 987 -16.64 -14.12 -19.43
N GLY A 988 -15.77 -13.71 -18.51
CA GLY A 988 -14.99 -12.48 -18.61
C GLY A 988 -15.79 -11.23 -18.23
N VAL A 989 -15.35 -10.08 -18.75
CA VAL A 989 -15.88 -8.76 -18.35
C VAL A 989 -16.58 -8.01 -19.47
N SER A 990 -16.76 -8.61 -20.64
CA SER A 990 -17.28 -7.94 -21.84
C SER A 990 -18.29 -8.81 -22.57
N MET A 991 -19.19 -8.15 -23.31
CA MET A 991 -20.04 -8.78 -24.32
C MET A 991 -20.17 -7.89 -25.55
N VAL A 992 -20.65 -8.46 -26.66
CA VAL A 992 -20.91 -7.71 -27.89
C VAL A 992 -22.38 -7.76 -28.31
N ALA A 993 -22.88 -6.67 -28.87
CA ALA A 993 -24.24 -6.58 -29.38
C ALA A 993 -24.34 -5.70 -30.62
N LYS A 994 -25.31 -6.00 -31.50
CA LYS A 994 -25.57 -5.28 -32.75
C LYS A 994 -26.94 -4.60 -32.73
N PRO A 995 -27.06 -3.29 -32.96
CA PRO A 995 -28.34 -2.61 -32.95
C PRO A 995 -29.13 -2.87 -34.24
N SER A 996 -30.45 -3.03 -34.12
CA SER A 996 -31.37 -3.17 -35.27
C SER A 996 -31.58 -1.86 -36.05
N PHE A 997 -31.25 -0.73 -35.44
CA PHE A 997 -31.39 0.61 -36.01
C PHE A 997 -30.08 1.16 -36.63
N LEU A 998 -29.10 0.28 -36.86
CA LEU A 998 -27.91 0.64 -37.63
C LEU A 998 -28.32 1.14 -39.04
N ASP A 999 -27.59 2.11 -39.57
CA ASP A 999 -27.84 2.84 -40.81
C ASP A 999 -29.09 3.77 -40.83
N ARG A 1000 -29.81 3.93 -39.71
CA ARG A 1000 -30.92 4.89 -39.60
C ARG A 1000 -30.41 6.32 -39.39
N ALA A 1001 -31.04 7.29 -40.06
CA ALA A 1001 -30.86 8.72 -39.76
C ALA A 1001 -31.79 9.13 -38.61
N VAL A 1002 -31.24 9.80 -37.59
CA VAL A 1002 -31.95 10.23 -36.38
C VAL A 1002 -31.62 11.68 -36.04
N LYS A 1003 -32.56 12.38 -35.39
CA LYS A 1003 -32.35 13.74 -34.87
C LYS A 1003 -32.08 13.67 -33.37
N LEU A 1004 -30.88 14.05 -32.96
CA LEU A 1004 -30.44 13.97 -31.58
C LEU A 1004 -30.25 15.37 -30.99
N LYS A 1005 -30.39 15.46 -29.66
CA LYS A 1005 -30.09 16.66 -28.87
C LYS A 1005 -28.99 16.33 -27.86
N HIS A 1006 -28.03 17.23 -27.71
CA HIS A 1006 -27.01 17.12 -26.67
C HIS A 1006 -27.63 17.17 -25.28
N THR A 1007 -27.01 16.47 -24.32
CA THR A 1007 -27.37 16.55 -22.91
C THR A 1007 -26.24 17.20 -22.12
N GLY A 1008 -26.50 18.37 -21.54
CA GLY A 1008 -25.60 18.99 -20.54
C GLY A 1008 -25.04 20.38 -20.87
N GLY A 1009 -25.33 20.96 -22.04
CA GLY A 1009 -25.03 22.38 -22.35
C GLY A 1009 -26.24 23.29 -22.15
N GLY A 1010 -26.08 24.45 -21.50
CA GLY A 1010 -27.17 25.40 -21.28
C GLY A 1010 -27.79 25.94 -22.59
N GLU A 1011 -29.11 26.25 -22.57
CA GLU A 1011 -30.03 26.92 -23.52
C GLU A 1011 -29.74 27.06 -25.05
N LYS A 1012 -28.68 26.47 -25.63
CA LYS A 1012 -28.27 26.68 -27.04
C LYS A 1012 -27.93 25.42 -27.84
N ASP A 1013 -28.42 24.23 -27.47
CA ASP A 1013 -28.19 23.03 -28.30
C ASP A 1013 -29.31 22.80 -29.32
N ALA A 1014 -29.00 23.11 -30.59
CA ALA A 1014 -29.83 22.75 -31.74
C ALA A 1014 -29.83 21.23 -31.96
N ALA A 1015 -30.98 20.67 -32.31
CA ALA A 1015 -31.04 19.26 -32.72
C ALA A 1015 -30.20 19.04 -33.98
N TYR A 1016 -29.33 18.03 -33.98
CA TYR A 1016 -28.51 17.66 -35.14
C TYR A 1016 -28.98 16.33 -35.72
N GLU A 1017 -28.86 16.18 -37.03
CA GLU A 1017 -29.19 14.94 -37.73
C GLU A 1017 -27.92 14.12 -37.96
N VAL A 1018 -27.95 12.85 -37.58
CA VAL A 1018 -26.81 11.92 -37.74
C VAL A 1018 -27.31 10.58 -38.26
N LYS A 1019 -26.58 10.00 -39.22
CA LYS A 1019 -26.80 8.63 -39.67
C LYS A 1019 -26.01 7.68 -38.78
N LEU A 1020 -26.68 6.88 -37.97
CA LEU A 1020 -26.03 5.93 -37.05
C LEU A 1020 -25.34 4.81 -37.83
N ASN A 1021 -24.02 4.77 -37.81
CA ASN A 1021 -23.19 3.72 -38.41
C ASN A 1021 -22.05 3.37 -37.46
N ASP A 1022 -21.18 2.43 -37.85
CA ASP A 1022 -20.05 2.00 -37.01
C ASP A 1022 -19.16 3.17 -36.55
N ALA A 1023 -18.99 4.22 -37.38
CA ALA A 1023 -18.15 5.36 -37.03
C ALA A 1023 -18.84 6.41 -36.14
N SER A 1024 -20.17 6.53 -36.18
CA SER A 1024 -20.90 7.64 -35.54
C SER A 1024 -21.72 7.23 -34.33
N LEU A 1025 -22.05 5.93 -34.20
CA LEU A 1025 -22.93 5.43 -33.12
C LEU A 1025 -22.33 5.67 -31.74
N ARG A 1026 -21.03 5.40 -31.56
CA ARG A 1026 -20.29 5.65 -30.31
C ARG A 1026 -20.40 7.11 -29.87
N GLU A 1027 -20.07 8.04 -30.76
CA GLU A 1027 -20.14 9.47 -30.46
C GLU A 1027 -21.57 9.94 -30.19
N ALA A 1028 -22.55 9.43 -30.94
CA ALA A 1028 -23.95 9.75 -30.75
C ALA A 1028 -24.44 9.35 -29.35
N ILE A 1029 -24.10 8.15 -28.88
CA ILE A 1029 -24.46 7.70 -27.52
C ILE A 1029 -23.74 8.54 -26.46
N ALA A 1030 -22.42 8.72 -26.59
CA ALA A 1030 -21.65 9.50 -25.62
C ALA A 1030 -22.15 10.95 -25.48
N LYS A 1031 -22.40 11.65 -26.59
CA LYS A 1031 -22.86 13.05 -26.60
C LYS A 1031 -24.30 13.25 -26.10
N THR A 1032 -25.13 12.21 -26.10
CA THR A 1032 -26.57 12.31 -25.76
C THR A 1032 -26.93 11.67 -24.43
N THR A 1033 -26.11 10.75 -23.92
CA THR A 1033 -26.36 10.09 -22.63
C THR A 1033 -25.17 10.08 -21.70
N GLY A 1034 -23.96 10.42 -22.17
CA GLY A 1034 -22.72 10.29 -21.38
C GLY A 1034 -22.19 8.86 -21.27
N LEU A 1035 -22.73 7.90 -22.04
CA LEU A 1035 -22.28 6.51 -22.01
C LEU A 1035 -21.21 6.26 -23.08
N CYS A 1036 -20.05 5.76 -22.68
CA CYS A 1036 -18.94 5.47 -23.57
C CYS A 1036 -18.91 3.96 -23.87
N ILE A 1037 -18.97 3.58 -25.15
CA ILE A 1037 -18.94 2.18 -25.62
C ILE A 1037 -17.94 2.03 -26.76
N ASN A 1038 -17.47 0.81 -27.04
CA ASN A 1038 -16.68 0.57 -28.25
C ASN A 1038 -17.56 0.15 -29.44
N SER A 1039 -17.30 0.66 -30.64
CA SER A 1039 -18.07 0.40 -31.86
C SER A 1039 -17.59 -0.85 -32.62
N GLY A 1040 -18.26 -1.16 -33.74
CA GLY A 1040 -17.82 -2.18 -34.69
C GLY A 1040 -16.43 -1.95 -35.28
N ALA A 1041 -15.97 -0.69 -35.34
CA ALA A 1041 -14.62 -0.36 -35.79
C ALA A 1041 -13.54 -0.84 -34.81
N TRP A 1042 -13.81 -0.75 -33.50
CA TRP A 1042 -12.91 -1.24 -32.46
C TRP A 1042 -12.92 -2.77 -32.37
N THR A 1043 -14.10 -3.40 -32.42
CA THR A 1043 -14.20 -4.87 -32.34
C THR A 1043 -13.68 -5.57 -33.60
N GLY A 1044 -13.65 -4.86 -34.73
CA GLY A 1044 -13.39 -5.42 -36.05
C GLY A 1044 -14.52 -6.32 -36.57
N ILE A 1045 -15.68 -6.32 -35.90
CA ILE A 1045 -16.87 -7.07 -36.28
C ILE A 1045 -17.94 -6.05 -36.75
N PRO A 1046 -18.31 -6.02 -38.04
CA PRO A 1046 -19.23 -5.02 -38.58
C PRO A 1046 -20.57 -4.93 -37.83
N GLY A 1047 -20.90 -3.75 -37.30
CA GLY A 1047 -22.12 -3.49 -36.55
C GLY A 1047 -22.14 -3.95 -35.08
N TYR A 1048 -21.14 -4.68 -34.60
CA TYR A 1048 -21.12 -5.21 -33.22
C TYR A 1048 -20.31 -4.30 -32.30
N CYS A 1049 -21.00 -3.65 -31.36
CA CYS A 1049 -20.40 -2.83 -30.32
C CYS A 1049 -20.04 -3.69 -29.10
N ARG A 1050 -18.97 -3.34 -28.38
CA ARG A 1050 -18.59 -3.96 -27.10
C ARG A 1050 -19.12 -3.15 -25.93
N PHE A 1051 -19.58 -3.87 -24.92
CA PHE A 1051 -19.98 -3.37 -23.62
C PHE A 1051 -19.22 -4.11 -22.51
N THR A 1052 -18.56 -3.36 -21.62
CA THR A 1052 -17.90 -3.90 -20.42
C THR A 1052 -18.84 -3.92 -19.22
N ILE A 1053 -18.96 -5.05 -18.52
CA ILE A 1053 -19.86 -5.25 -17.38
C ILE A 1053 -19.19 -5.16 -16.00
N ALA A 1054 -17.87 -5.01 -15.97
CA ALA A 1054 -17.09 -4.88 -14.74
C ALA A 1054 -17.01 -3.42 -14.26
N LEU A 1055 -18.16 -2.85 -13.92
CA LEU A 1055 -18.31 -1.46 -13.43
C LEU A 1055 -18.52 -1.41 -11.90
N GLU A 1056 -18.51 -0.22 -11.32
CA GLU A 1056 -19.12 -0.01 -10.00
C GLU A 1056 -20.64 -0.28 -10.08
N ASP A 1057 -21.28 -0.70 -8.98
CA ASP A 1057 -22.73 -0.96 -8.97
C ASP A 1057 -23.55 0.26 -9.40
N SER A 1058 -23.18 1.46 -8.92
CA SER A 1058 -23.84 2.72 -9.25
C SER A 1058 -23.73 3.06 -10.74
N GLU A 1059 -22.52 2.92 -11.30
CA GLU A 1059 -22.23 3.15 -12.71
C GLU A 1059 -22.90 2.11 -13.62
N PHE A 1060 -23.01 0.85 -13.19
CA PHE A 1060 -23.71 -0.18 -13.94
C PHE A 1060 -25.20 0.15 -14.11
N GLU A 1061 -25.88 0.55 -13.03
CA GLU A 1061 -27.28 1.00 -13.12
C GLU A 1061 -27.42 2.23 -14.02
N GLN A 1062 -26.49 3.19 -13.92
CA GLN A 1062 -26.48 4.37 -14.77
C GLN A 1062 -26.28 3.99 -16.25
N ALA A 1063 -25.42 3.03 -16.56
CA ALA A 1063 -25.21 2.54 -17.92
C ALA A 1063 -26.49 1.94 -18.53
N LEU A 1064 -27.22 1.12 -17.77
CA LEU A 1064 -28.50 0.56 -18.21
C LEU A 1064 -29.53 1.68 -18.49
N ALA A 1065 -29.62 2.67 -17.60
CA ALA A 1065 -30.50 3.82 -17.79
C ALA A 1065 -30.13 4.64 -19.03
N CYS A 1066 -28.83 4.83 -19.31
CA CYS A 1066 -28.34 5.51 -20.50
C CYS A 1066 -28.76 4.78 -21.79
N LEU A 1067 -28.70 3.44 -21.84
CA LEU A 1067 -29.13 2.67 -23.00
C LEU A 1067 -30.62 2.85 -23.30
N VAL A 1068 -31.46 2.78 -22.26
CA VAL A 1068 -32.91 3.02 -22.38
C VAL A 1068 -33.21 4.45 -22.85
N LYS A 1069 -32.49 5.44 -22.28
CA LYS A 1069 -32.60 6.84 -22.68
C LYS A 1069 -32.23 7.04 -24.15
N PHE A 1070 -31.11 6.47 -24.60
CA PHE A 1070 -30.70 6.57 -26.00
C PHE A 1070 -31.74 5.96 -26.95
N LYS A 1071 -32.29 4.79 -26.61
CA LYS A 1071 -33.36 4.16 -27.39
C LYS A 1071 -34.58 5.08 -27.53
N SER A 1072 -35.00 5.73 -26.45
CA SER A 1072 -36.13 6.68 -26.50
C SER A 1072 -35.87 7.87 -27.43
N MET A 1073 -34.62 8.29 -27.59
CA MET A 1073 -34.23 9.37 -28.52
C MET A 1073 -34.19 8.90 -29.96
N VAL A 1074 -33.84 7.64 -30.22
CA VAL A 1074 -33.83 7.04 -31.56
C VAL A 1074 -35.25 6.79 -32.10
N ASP A 1075 -36.22 6.59 -31.21
CA ASP A 1075 -37.62 6.34 -31.58
C ASP A 1075 -38.44 7.61 -31.82
N ASN A 1076 -38.03 8.74 -31.23
CA ASN A 1076 -38.59 10.07 -31.47
C ASN A 1076 -37.99 10.73 -32.73
#